data_AF-A0AAD5MA99-F1
#
_entry.id   AF-A0AAD5MA99-F1
#
_cell.length_a   1.000
_cell.length_b   1.000
_cell.length_c   1.000
_cell.angle_alpha   90.00
_cell.angle_beta   90.00
_cell.angle_gamma   90.00
#
_symmetry.space_group_name_H-M   'P 1'
#
loop_
_entity.id
_entity.type
_entity.pdbx_description
1 polymer ?
#
loop_
_entity_poly.entity_id
_entity_poly.type
_entity_poly.pdbx_seq_one_letter_code
_entity_poly.pdbx_strand_id
1 'polypeptide(L)'
;MNHLIQVARRTGMHAVGYRVQLVLHRMNAQLPTSFHNVELCAVVTRHKKRVVTKGAAYQADKKEIIWGDILPFTCTLWMAKTGLFQAKVFTVQVYDTRNDQQIAAFEFNLAELVQSNKDACKEGLNVPALKCQDHRATLSLTVVSTKATARSKLPRSPGDPEISNADEENFDGSDLSAITLDSKSSRTSMTSTSRYMRQQMTASASTDSKADGLRGAFPVSDNDAVELYNLRSKHVELLRTVENLEEQLRQCEGDNVKLEKRVEEKEALVQQLRREKEALEQQLDELQQQIQALEAPRARQASDASDIESMQVDFHKYMELKEERDKLEIELTQLKAASRPSLIATPSTRDSVASAPPLSPAASTQRLDTEDEADNDRTSEASSGNEYVDAHDPHLLAEIHELKQALDAMRAERSQHEASAAALNTSHAQLLAQLHDVDAKLELQVSENAQLRRRLEEQQQLIDQSGELKEQQEDAERRRREIVEEAREENEKLLRQLSQLDSVVTTLKKEKEELVQKLERAEASQSRAQQDVASANQAINELQGRNDGLSEKLSAAEQASDRAQRELESAQLTIDELREEVRELASKLQHTQTELDALRHGELASSAAAAAAAIAKNKELQERWEELNNLNGQLQSRVEELEERLAQAEAAGEEREAELQRAVAMLKEETSQLKEELEELRASKEKVEEELHESALALKEAVEHQRRLTIDHSQQLDELKSQQDELQARAEGEVREKEAVEQELRKRVEGLEQENAYFQGELIDSKMKLAEMTAKNEELTSQFHRLEKTLNDTKIKATAAEQALLATTKKK
;
A
#
# COMPACT_ATOMS: atom_id res chain seq x y z
N MET A 1 33.47 32.34 11.95
CA MET A 1 32.76 32.06 10.68
C MET A 1 32.79 33.24 9.70
N ASN A 2 32.47 34.47 10.13
CA ASN A 2 32.28 35.66 9.28
C ASN A 2 33.39 35.97 8.25
N HIS A 3 34.67 35.77 8.57
CA HIS A 3 35.76 36.01 7.62
C HIS A 3 35.66 35.12 6.36
N LEU A 4 35.27 33.85 6.51
CA LEU A 4 35.07 32.93 5.38
C LEU A 4 33.91 33.40 4.48
N ILE A 5 32.86 33.97 5.08
CA ILE A 5 31.71 34.53 4.36
C ILE A 5 32.09 35.82 3.63
N GLN A 6 32.95 36.67 4.21
CA GLN A 6 33.50 37.84 3.52
C GLN A 6 34.42 37.45 2.35
N VAL A 7 35.29 36.46 2.53
CA VAL A 7 36.18 35.95 1.46
C VAL A 7 35.35 35.36 0.32
N ALA A 8 34.38 34.49 0.62
CA ALA A 8 33.50 33.91 -0.41
C ALA A 8 32.68 34.96 -1.16
N ARG A 9 32.16 36.00 -0.47
CA ARG A 9 31.48 37.14 -1.14
C ARG A 9 32.43 37.88 -2.09
N ARG A 10 33.72 38.03 -1.74
CA ARG A 10 34.74 38.63 -2.63
C ARG A 10 35.08 37.74 -3.83
N THR A 11 35.03 36.41 -3.69
CA THR A 11 35.23 35.46 -4.80
C THR A 11 33.95 35.17 -5.59
N GLY A 12 32.85 35.89 -5.35
CA GLY A 12 31.59 35.72 -6.08
C GLY A 12 30.84 34.41 -5.77
N MET A 13 31.00 33.89 -4.55
CA MET A 13 30.35 32.67 -4.09
C MET A 13 29.33 32.95 -2.98
N HIS A 14 28.19 32.26 -3.05
CA HIS A 14 27.05 32.41 -2.15
C HIS A 14 26.93 31.18 -1.24
N ALA A 15 26.80 31.40 0.07
CA ALA A 15 26.54 30.34 1.04
C ALA A 15 25.07 29.91 0.97
N VAL A 16 24.81 28.61 0.82
CA VAL A 16 23.47 28.03 0.98
C VAL A 16 23.52 26.95 2.06
N GLY A 17 22.74 27.12 3.12
CA GLY A 17 22.60 26.10 4.16
C GLY A 17 21.65 25.00 3.73
N TYR A 18 21.98 23.75 4.04
CA TYR A 18 21.11 22.59 3.91
C TYR A 18 21.05 21.82 5.23
N ARG A 19 19.86 21.33 5.58
CA ARG A 19 19.66 20.17 6.46
C ARG A 19 19.75 18.94 5.57
N VAL A 20 20.51 17.93 5.98
CA VAL A 20 20.74 16.70 5.21
C VAL A 20 20.45 15.51 6.11
N GLN A 21 19.79 14.50 5.57
CA GLN A 21 19.67 13.17 6.14
C GLN A 21 20.29 12.18 5.16
N LEU A 22 21.37 11.52 5.56
CA LEU A 22 22.01 10.46 4.79
C LEU A 22 21.55 9.12 5.33
N VAL A 23 20.94 8.30 4.48
CA VAL A 23 20.58 6.91 4.80
C VAL A 23 21.56 6.00 4.07
N LEU A 24 22.24 5.12 4.80
CA LEU A 24 23.03 4.03 4.21
C LEU A 24 22.15 2.78 4.20
N HIS A 25 21.91 2.18 3.02
CA HIS A 25 20.99 1.05 2.87
C HIS A 25 21.73 -0.28 2.87
N ARG A 26 22.73 -0.43 2.00
CA ARG A 26 23.51 -1.67 1.92
C ARG A 26 24.86 -1.51 1.24
N MET A 27 25.81 -2.36 1.61
CA MET A 27 27.04 -2.58 0.86
C MET A 27 27.04 -3.98 0.30
N ASN A 28 27.10 -4.11 -1.03
CA ASN A 28 27.39 -5.38 -1.69
C ASN A 28 28.91 -5.48 -1.83
N ALA A 29 29.54 -6.56 -1.36
CA ALA A 29 30.97 -6.81 -1.50
C ALA A 29 31.28 -8.29 -1.26
N GLN A 30 32.09 -8.92 -2.11
CA GLN A 30 32.55 -10.29 -1.91
C GLN A 30 33.75 -10.35 -0.95
N LEU A 31 33.48 -10.29 0.36
CA LEU A 31 34.49 -10.46 1.41
C LEU A 31 34.82 -11.95 1.66
N PRO A 32 36.00 -12.27 2.22
CA PRO A 32 36.34 -13.62 2.68
C PRO A 32 35.31 -14.21 3.67
N THR A 33 35.18 -15.53 3.70
CA THR A 33 34.24 -16.25 4.58
C THR A 33 34.48 -16.02 6.07
N SER A 34 35.68 -15.60 6.47
CA SER A 34 36.01 -15.16 7.83
C SER A 34 35.23 -13.93 8.33
N PHE A 35 34.49 -13.24 7.44
CA PHE A 35 33.61 -12.13 7.78
C PHE A 35 32.13 -12.52 7.97
N HIS A 36 31.75 -13.80 7.79
CA HIS A 36 30.35 -14.23 7.99
C HIS A 36 29.89 -13.93 9.43
N ASN A 37 28.73 -13.26 9.56
CA ASN A 37 28.16 -12.76 10.83
C ASN A 37 29.08 -11.82 11.64
N VAL A 38 30.07 -11.19 11.00
CA VAL A 38 30.86 -10.12 11.62
C VAL A 38 30.07 -8.81 11.55
N GLU A 39 29.99 -8.10 12.67
CA GLU A 39 29.41 -6.77 12.72
C GLU A 39 30.33 -5.74 12.08
N LEU A 40 29.80 -5.02 11.08
CA LEU A 40 30.49 -3.98 10.35
C LEU A 40 29.74 -2.65 10.50
N CYS A 41 30.46 -1.59 10.88
CA CYS A 41 29.91 -0.25 11.00
C CYS A 41 30.44 0.67 9.89
N ALA A 42 29.62 1.63 9.46
CA ALA A 42 30.00 2.62 8.46
C ALA A 42 30.23 3.98 9.11
N VAL A 43 31.44 4.52 8.95
CA VAL A 43 31.90 5.81 9.46
C VAL A 43 31.88 6.82 8.31
N VAL A 44 30.93 7.75 8.33
CA VAL A 44 30.85 8.85 7.37
C VAL A 44 31.72 10.00 7.88
N THR A 45 32.74 10.36 7.11
CA THR A 45 33.75 11.37 7.50
C THR A 45 33.79 12.56 6.55
N ARG A 46 34.07 13.74 7.11
CA ARG A 46 34.48 14.92 6.35
C ARG A 46 35.28 15.90 7.22
N HIS A 47 36.55 16.09 6.90
CA HIS A 47 37.52 16.79 7.75
C HIS A 47 37.51 16.19 9.17
N LYS A 48 37.52 17.03 10.22
CA LYS A 48 37.48 16.58 11.62
C LYS A 48 36.13 16.03 12.10
N LYS A 49 35.06 16.06 11.29
CA LYS A 49 33.74 15.52 11.68
C LYS A 49 33.57 14.10 11.17
N ARG A 50 33.11 13.20 12.05
CA ARG A 50 32.72 11.81 11.77
C ARG A 50 31.34 11.52 12.36
N VAL A 51 30.58 10.65 11.71
CA VAL A 51 29.30 10.09 12.17
C VAL A 51 29.34 8.59 11.89
N VAL A 52 28.80 7.75 12.78
CA VAL A 52 28.93 6.28 12.72
C VAL A 52 27.55 5.64 12.73
N THR A 53 27.32 4.61 11.91
CA THR A 53 26.13 3.75 12.01
C THR A 53 26.22 2.79 13.20
N LYS A 54 25.12 2.12 13.53
CA LYS A 54 25.19 0.88 14.30
C LYS A 54 25.99 -0.18 13.52
N GLY A 55 26.51 -1.18 14.23
CA GLY A 55 27.03 -2.40 13.62
C GLY A 55 25.92 -3.17 12.91
N ALA A 56 26.24 -3.78 11.77
CA ALA A 56 25.34 -4.70 11.07
C ALA A 56 26.11 -5.94 10.62
N ALA A 57 25.53 -7.12 10.80
CA ALA A 57 26.18 -8.38 10.46
C ALA A 57 26.29 -8.59 8.94
N TYR A 58 27.48 -8.96 8.45
CA TYR A 58 27.71 -9.31 7.05
C TYR A 58 27.13 -10.70 6.70
N GLN A 59 26.19 -10.73 5.76
CA GLN A 59 25.52 -11.94 5.27
C GLN A 59 26.33 -12.52 4.11
N ALA A 60 27.32 -13.38 4.41
CA ALA A 60 28.26 -13.87 3.40
C ALA A 60 27.58 -14.64 2.24
N ASP A 61 26.45 -15.30 2.49
CA ASP A 61 25.70 -16.05 1.48
C ASP A 61 25.11 -15.14 0.39
N LYS A 62 24.70 -13.93 0.78
CA LYS A 62 24.20 -12.87 -0.12
C LYS A 62 25.30 -11.88 -0.55
N LYS A 63 26.45 -11.90 0.13
CA LYS A 63 27.57 -10.96 -0.04
C LYS A 63 27.16 -9.50 0.22
N GLU A 64 26.25 -9.26 1.17
CA GLU A 64 25.76 -7.92 1.52
C GLU A 64 25.80 -7.63 3.02
N ILE A 65 26.00 -6.36 3.37
CA ILE A 65 25.68 -5.75 4.66
C ILE A 65 24.45 -4.87 4.44
N ILE A 66 23.47 -4.89 5.36
CA ILE A 66 22.31 -4.00 5.31
C ILE A 66 22.34 -3.09 6.55
N TRP A 67 22.24 -1.78 6.34
CA TRP A 67 22.03 -0.78 7.40
C TRP A 67 20.67 -0.11 7.20
N GLY A 68 20.16 0.53 8.26
CA GLY A 68 18.92 1.31 8.22
C GLY A 68 19.01 2.65 8.96
N ASP A 69 20.21 3.05 9.39
CA ASP A 69 20.40 4.26 10.17
C ASP A 69 20.28 5.52 9.30
N ILE A 70 19.52 6.48 9.82
CA ILE A 70 19.39 7.84 9.27
C ILE A 70 20.42 8.71 9.98
N LEU A 71 21.35 9.30 9.22
CA LEU A 71 22.44 10.14 9.73
C LEU A 71 22.14 11.62 9.40
N PRO A 72 21.49 12.38 10.31
CA PRO A 72 21.20 13.79 10.10
C PRO A 72 22.43 14.68 10.34
N PHE A 73 22.67 15.65 9.45
CA PHE A 73 23.68 16.70 9.65
C PHE A 73 23.32 18.01 8.92
N THR A 74 23.88 19.13 9.37
CA THR A 74 23.75 20.43 8.71
C THR A 74 24.99 20.74 7.86
N CYS A 75 24.77 21.36 6.69
CA CYS A 75 25.79 21.46 5.66
C CYS A 75 25.66 22.74 4.82
N THR A 76 26.65 23.63 4.86
CA THR A 76 26.70 24.81 3.96
C THR A 76 27.39 24.45 2.64
N LEU A 77 26.68 24.49 1.52
CA LEU A 77 27.26 24.44 0.17
C LEU A 77 27.60 25.86 -0.30
N TRP A 78 28.61 25.99 -1.16
CA TRP A 78 29.00 27.25 -1.78
C TRP A 78 28.63 27.23 -3.26
N MET A 79 27.74 28.13 -3.68
CA MET A 79 27.29 28.25 -5.06
C MET A 79 28.09 29.35 -5.76
N ALA A 80 28.61 29.08 -6.96
CA ALA A 80 29.19 30.10 -7.83
C ALA A 80 28.10 30.91 -8.55
N LYS A 81 28.46 32.06 -9.16
CA LYS A 81 27.53 32.86 -9.98
C LYS A 81 26.88 32.09 -11.14
N THR A 82 27.46 30.96 -11.56
CA THR A 82 26.93 30.05 -12.58
C THR A 82 25.83 29.11 -12.08
N GLY A 83 25.43 29.19 -10.81
CA GLY A 83 24.44 28.29 -10.19
C GLY A 83 25.01 26.94 -9.72
N LEU A 84 26.23 26.58 -10.15
CA LEU A 84 26.89 25.33 -9.76
C LEU A 84 27.43 25.41 -8.32
N PHE A 85 27.28 24.31 -7.57
CA PHE A 85 27.88 24.15 -6.25
C PHE A 85 29.34 23.68 -6.33
N GLN A 86 30.18 24.21 -5.45
CA GLN A 86 31.55 23.73 -5.26
C GLN A 86 31.54 22.31 -4.70
N ALA A 87 32.34 21.42 -5.30
CA ALA A 87 32.50 20.04 -4.89
C ALA A 87 32.73 19.89 -3.38
N LYS A 88 31.92 19.03 -2.77
CA LYS A 88 31.86 18.79 -1.33
C LYS A 88 31.80 17.29 -1.04
N VAL A 89 32.93 16.63 -1.30
CA VAL A 89 33.14 15.20 -1.07
C VAL A 89 32.99 14.84 0.42
N PHE A 90 32.41 13.66 0.66
CA PHE A 90 32.36 12.93 1.92
C PHE A 90 32.91 11.51 1.69
N THR A 91 33.64 10.97 2.68
CA THR A 91 34.25 9.64 2.61
C THR A 91 33.58 8.71 3.61
N VAL A 92 32.93 7.66 3.14
CA VAL A 92 32.34 6.59 3.97
C VAL A 92 33.34 5.45 4.09
N GLN A 93 33.68 5.07 5.31
CA GLN A 93 34.66 4.03 5.59
C GLN A 93 33.99 2.92 6.41
N VAL A 94 34.14 1.66 6.01
CA VAL A 94 33.53 0.51 6.70
C VAL A 94 34.58 -0.23 7.50
N TYR A 95 34.30 -0.49 8.78
CA TYR A 95 35.22 -1.08 9.76
C TYR A 95 34.64 -2.34 10.42
N ASP A 96 35.51 -3.30 10.76
CA ASP A 96 35.20 -4.41 11.67
C ASP A 96 35.12 -3.90 13.12
N THR A 97 33.97 -4.04 13.77
CA THR A 97 33.75 -3.50 15.13
C THR A 97 34.64 -4.13 16.20
N ARG A 98 35.22 -5.31 15.93
CA ARG A 98 36.06 -6.07 16.87
C ARG A 98 37.53 -5.66 16.81
N ASN A 99 37.99 -5.28 15.61
CA ASN A 99 39.42 -5.11 15.30
C ASN A 99 39.79 -3.68 14.85
N ASP A 100 38.81 -2.78 14.69
CA ASP A 100 38.95 -1.43 14.08
C ASP A 100 39.67 -1.45 12.70
N GLN A 101 39.54 -2.57 11.98
CA GLN A 101 40.18 -2.77 10.69
C GLN A 101 39.29 -2.21 9.58
N GLN A 102 39.81 -1.26 8.79
CA GLN A 102 39.13 -0.74 7.61
C GLN A 102 39.02 -1.82 6.53
N ILE A 103 37.79 -2.19 6.17
CA ILE A 103 37.48 -3.15 5.10
C ILE A 103 37.22 -2.43 3.77
N ALA A 104 36.49 -1.31 3.81
CA ALA A 104 36.09 -0.57 2.61
C ALA A 104 36.16 0.96 2.77
N ALA A 105 36.26 1.66 1.65
CA ALA A 105 36.13 3.10 1.50
C ALA A 105 35.31 3.44 0.25
N PHE A 106 34.43 4.42 0.37
CA PHE A 106 33.56 4.96 -0.68
C PHE A 106 33.58 6.48 -0.60
N GLU A 107 33.50 7.17 -1.74
CA GLU A 107 33.43 8.65 -1.76
C GLU A 107 32.29 9.15 -2.64
N PHE A 108 31.55 10.14 -2.15
CA PHE A 108 30.48 10.78 -2.90
C PHE A 108 30.51 12.29 -2.73
N ASN A 109 30.12 13.02 -3.77
CA ASN A 109 30.10 14.48 -3.77
C ASN A 109 28.68 15.01 -3.48
N LEU A 110 28.48 15.59 -2.30
CA LEU A 110 27.17 16.17 -1.94
C LEU A 110 26.77 17.35 -2.84
N ALA A 111 27.70 17.98 -3.55
CA ALA A 111 27.38 19.08 -4.48
C ALA A 111 26.69 18.61 -5.78
N GLU A 112 26.83 17.34 -6.14
CA GLU A 112 26.15 16.73 -7.30
C GLU A 112 24.71 16.32 -6.94
N LEU A 113 24.50 15.84 -5.71
CA LEU A 113 23.23 15.31 -5.18
C LEU A 113 22.27 16.38 -4.63
N VAL A 114 22.50 17.66 -4.92
CA VAL A 114 21.73 18.79 -4.36
C VAL A 114 21.38 19.80 -5.45
N GLN A 115 20.12 19.80 -5.85
CA GLN A 115 19.62 20.60 -6.96
C GLN A 115 19.34 22.04 -6.51
N SER A 116 20.04 23.02 -7.07
CA SER A 116 19.95 24.47 -6.72
C SER A 116 18.53 25.03 -6.76
N ASN A 117 17.71 24.51 -7.67
CA ASN A 117 16.39 25.02 -8.03
C ASN A 117 15.25 24.39 -7.21
N LYS A 118 15.56 23.49 -6.26
CA LYS A 118 14.57 22.84 -5.38
C LYS A 118 14.91 23.11 -3.92
N ASP A 119 13.89 23.43 -3.13
CA ASP A 119 14.06 23.65 -1.68
C ASP A 119 14.11 22.33 -0.89
N ALA A 120 13.67 21.21 -1.48
CA ALA A 120 13.92 19.86 -0.99
C ALA A 120 14.23 18.89 -2.14
N CYS A 121 15.10 17.92 -1.90
CA CYS A 121 15.50 16.90 -2.87
C CYS A 121 15.78 15.57 -2.15
N LYS A 122 15.44 14.44 -2.78
CA LYS A 122 15.76 13.08 -2.34
C LYS A 122 16.39 12.34 -3.51
N GLU A 123 17.63 11.89 -3.34
CA GLU A 123 18.41 11.28 -4.42
C GLU A 123 19.11 10.01 -3.91
N GLY A 124 18.99 8.92 -4.68
CA GLY A 124 19.61 7.62 -4.39
C GLY A 124 20.85 7.40 -5.24
N LEU A 125 21.93 6.91 -4.62
CA LEU A 125 23.22 6.72 -5.27
C LEU A 125 23.81 5.35 -4.93
N ASN A 126 24.39 4.68 -5.92
CA ASN A 126 25.22 3.50 -5.73
C ASN A 126 26.68 3.89 -5.97
N VAL A 127 27.47 3.98 -4.89
CA VAL A 127 28.87 4.43 -4.91
C VAL A 127 29.80 3.23 -5.08
N PRO A 128 30.70 3.19 -6.08
CA PRO A 128 31.72 2.16 -6.18
C PRO A 128 32.80 2.33 -5.09
N ALA A 129 33.41 1.23 -4.65
CA ALA A 129 34.49 1.29 -3.67
C ALA A 129 35.75 1.97 -4.23
N LEU A 130 36.23 2.99 -3.52
CA LEU A 130 37.54 3.62 -3.74
C LEU A 130 38.68 2.68 -3.30
N LYS A 131 38.45 1.91 -2.23
CA LYS A 131 39.39 0.93 -1.66
C LYS A 131 38.61 -0.15 -0.94
N CYS A 132 38.64 -1.38 -1.43
CA CYS A 132 38.11 -2.57 -0.77
C CYS A 132 38.90 -3.80 -1.26
N GLN A 133 38.80 -4.94 -0.57
CA GLN A 133 39.36 -6.21 -1.07
C GLN A 133 38.61 -6.71 -2.32
N ASP A 134 37.32 -6.40 -2.45
CA ASP A 134 36.53 -6.61 -3.66
C ASP A 134 36.49 -5.33 -4.51
N HIS A 135 37.03 -5.40 -5.73
CA HIS A 135 37.01 -4.32 -6.72
C HIS A 135 35.62 -4.03 -7.28
N ARG A 136 34.62 -4.90 -7.01
CA ARG A 136 33.22 -4.73 -7.41
C ARG A 136 32.32 -4.26 -6.27
N ALA A 137 32.88 -3.95 -5.11
CA ALA A 137 32.11 -3.52 -3.96
C ALA A 137 31.37 -2.21 -4.23
N THR A 138 30.08 -2.13 -3.86
CA THR A 138 29.21 -0.96 -4.05
C THR A 138 28.39 -0.65 -2.82
N LEU A 139 28.36 0.61 -2.41
CA LEU A 139 27.54 1.14 -1.31
C LEU A 139 26.30 1.85 -1.87
N SER A 140 25.11 1.35 -1.54
CA SER A 140 23.83 1.98 -1.85
C SER A 140 23.41 2.91 -0.72
N LEU A 141 23.17 4.18 -1.04
CA LEU A 141 22.80 5.23 -0.10
C LEU A 141 21.70 6.15 -0.66
N THR A 142 21.09 6.95 0.22
CA THR A 142 20.14 8.00 -0.17
C THR A 142 20.43 9.28 0.60
N VAL A 143 20.51 10.39 -0.13
CA VAL A 143 20.60 11.74 0.44
C VAL A 143 19.24 12.39 0.34
N VAL A 144 18.64 12.72 1.48
CA VAL A 144 17.54 13.69 1.56
C VAL A 144 18.15 15.02 1.97
N SER A 145 17.93 16.07 1.19
CA SER A 145 18.37 17.43 1.48
C SER A 145 17.20 18.41 1.52
N THR A 146 17.26 19.37 2.42
CA THR A 146 16.30 20.47 2.54
C THR A 146 17.06 21.76 2.76
N LYS A 147 16.85 22.72 1.88
CA LYS A 147 17.46 24.05 1.91
C LYS A 147 16.98 24.79 3.14
N ALA A 148 17.92 25.31 3.93
CA ALA A 148 17.62 26.07 5.12
C ALA A 148 17.17 27.48 4.73
N THR A 149 15.86 27.64 4.47
CA THR A 149 15.24 28.94 4.27
C THR A 149 15.35 29.75 5.57
N ALA A 150 16.11 30.84 5.53
CA ALA A 150 16.08 31.83 6.60
C ALA A 150 14.67 32.42 6.64
N ARG A 151 13.94 32.22 7.76
CA ARG A 151 12.64 32.87 7.96
C ARG A 151 12.86 34.39 7.97
N SER A 152 12.48 35.03 6.87
CA SER A 152 12.46 36.49 6.77
C SER A 152 11.57 37.06 7.88
N LYS A 153 12.14 37.90 8.76
CA LYS A 153 11.38 38.66 9.78
C LYS A 153 10.57 39.74 9.04
N LEU A 154 9.43 39.36 8.47
CA LEU A 154 8.39 40.30 8.01
C LEU A 154 7.79 41.01 9.23
N PRO A 155 7.59 42.35 9.20
CA PRO A 155 6.97 43.05 10.32
C PRO A 155 5.52 42.61 10.51
N ARG A 156 5.12 42.30 11.74
CA ARG A 156 3.72 42.08 12.10
C ARG A 156 3.14 43.32 12.79
N SER A 157 1.84 43.50 12.64
CA SER A 157 1.07 44.57 13.28
C SER A 157 1.17 44.49 14.80
N PRO A 158 1.23 45.62 15.54
CA PRO A 158 1.09 45.61 16.99
C PRO A 158 -0.34 45.20 17.37
N GLY A 159 -0.50 44.32 18.36
CA GLY A 159 -1.83 43.90 18.83
C GLY A 159 -2.00 42.52 19.47
N ASP A 160 -0.94 41.82 19.88
CA ASP A 160 -1.04 40.57 20.65
C ASP A 160 -0.01 40.56 21.81
N PRO A 161 -0.30 39.87 22.93
CA PRO A 161 0.45 40.01 24.18
C PRO A 161 1.79 39.27 24.21
N GLU A 162 2.65 39.69 25.14
CA GLU A 162 4.01 39.19 25.29
C GLU A 162 4.05 37.72 25.74
N ILE A 163 4.60 36.84 24.90
CA ILE A 163 5.22 35.59 25.34
C ILE A 163 6.74 35.84 25.38
N SER A 164 7.33 35.56 26.54
CA SER A 164 8.72 35.92 26.87
C SER A 164 9.74 35.37 25.87
N ASN A 165 10.61 36.25 25.35
CA ASN A 165 11.77 35.83 24.57
C ASN A 165 12.83 35.20 25.49
N ALA A 166 13.17 33.94 25.20
CA ALA A 166 14.41 33.30 25.57
C ALA A 166 15.01 32.64 24.31
N ASP A 167 16.26 32.21 24.39
CA ASP A 167 16.94 31.37 23.39
C ASP A 167 17.23 32.01 22.00
N GLU A 168 17.74 33.25 21.97
CA GLU A 168 18.88 33.55 21.06
C GLU A 168 20.19 33.14 21.78
N GLU A 169 20.34 31.82 21.99
CA GLU A 169 21.54 31.19 22.58
C GLU A 169 22.47 30.60 21.50
N ASN A 170 23.72 30.36 21.90
CA ASN A 170 24.86 30.29 21.00
C ASN A 170 24.91 29.05 20.07
N PHE A 171 25.24 29.28 18.79
CA PHE A 171 25.72 28.22 17.89
C PHE A 171 27.21 27.93 18.16
N ASP A 172 27.48 27.18 19.23
CA ASP A 172 28.77 26.49 19.43
C ASP A 172 28.58 24.95 19.46
N GLY A 173 29.67 24.19 19.60
CA GLY A 173 29.71 22.75 19.34
C GLY A 173 29.47 21.82 20.54
N SER A 174 29.20 20.55 20.20
CA SER A 174 28.71 19.47 21.09
C SER A 174 27.25 19.71 21.53
N ASP A 175 26.33 18.74 21.46
CA ASP A 175 26.49 17.28 21.45
C ASP A 175 25.75 16.55 20.30
N LEU A 176 26.11 15.29 20.08
CA LEU A 176 25.37 14.32 19.26
C LEU A 176 25.23 13.00 20.02
N SER A 177 24.39 13.00 21.05
CA SER A 177 23.90 11.81 21.75
C SER A 177 22.46 11.49 21.34
N ALA A 178 22.06 10.22 21.46
CA ALA A 178 20.82 9.71 20.86
C ALA A 178 19.55 10.33 21.47
N ILE A 179 18.57 10.65 20.60
CA ILE A 179 17.18 10.87 21.00
C ILE A 179 16.36 9.67 20.50
N THR A 180 15.97 8.79 21.41
CA THR A 180 14.96 7.75 21.20
C THR A 180 13.57 8.39 21.24
N LEU A 181 12.81 8.31 20.15
CA LEU A 181 11.47 8.90 20.05
C LEU A 181 10.35 7.89 20.34
N ASP A 182 10.13 7.59 21.62
CA ASP A 182 8.88 6.99 22.08
C ASP A 182 7.72 7.97 21.87
N SER A 183 6.94 7.73 20.82
CA SER A 183 5.92 8.67 20.35
C SER A 183 4.57 8.49 21.08
N LYS A 184 4.49 8.99 22.32
CA LYS A 184 3.20 9.17 23.02
C LYS A 184 2.41 10.34 22.44
N SER A 185 1.62 10.07 21.39
CA SER A 185 0.71 11.04 20.79
C SER A 185 -0.40 11.48 21.74
N SER A 186 -0.62 12.80 21.88
CA SER A 186 -1.88 13.34 22.39
C SER A 186 -2.14 14.77 21.90
N ARG A 187 -3.23 14.90 21.14
CA ARG A 187 -4.14 16.07 21.04
C ARG A 187 -3.53 17.48 21.03
N THR A 188 -3.60 18.10 19.86
CA THR A 188 -4.59 19.19 19.66
C THR A 188 -5.37 18.94 18.36
N SER A 189 -6.56 19.50 18.27
CA SER A 189 -7.53 19.29 17.18
C SER A 189 -7.84 20.61 16.47
N MET A 190 -8.27 20.53 15.20
CA MET A 190 -9.45 21.21 14.64
C MET A 190 -9.64 20.82 13.15
N THR A 191 -10.80 20.25 12.83
CA THR A 191 -11.67 20.46 11.62
C THR A 191 -11.04 20.95 10.29
N SER A 192 -11.40 20.42 9.10
CA SER A 192 -12.63 19.69 8.72
C SER A 192 -12.55 18.95 7.37
N THR A 193 -13.62 18.18 7.05
CA THR A 193 -14.12 17.82 5.69
C THR A 193 -13.77 16.43 5.09
N SER A 194 -14.51 15.40 5.49
CA SER A 194 -15.14 14.35 4.64
C SER A 194 -16.26 13.71 5.48
N ARG A 195 -17.53 13.56 5.09
CA ARG A 195 -18.20 13.00 3.89
C ARG A 195 -18.05 11.47 3.72
N TYR A 196 -19.21 10.87 3.39
CA TYR A 196 -19.53 9.48 3.03
C TYR A 196 -19.53 8.36 4.09
N MET A 197 -20.69 8.23 4.73
CA MET A 197 -21.49 6.99 4.79
C MET A 197 -20.94 5.74 4.09
N ARG A 198 -20.87 4.62 4.82
CA ARG A 198 -21.27 3.30 4.29
C ARG A 198 -21.88 2.44 5.39
N GLN A 199 -23.20 2.55 5.55
CA GLN A 199 -23.96 1.76 6.51
C GLN A 199 -24.30 0.39 5.89
N GLN A 200 -23.80 -0.71 6.46
CA GLN A 200 -24.24 -2.06 6.10
C GLN A 200 -25.36 -2.52 7.03
N MET A 201 -26.44 -3.02 6.44
CA MET A 201 -27.53 -3.68 7.16
C MET A 201 -27.07 -5.08 7.58
N THR A 202 -27.03 -5.36 8.89
CA THR A 202 -26.96 -6.72 9.43
C THR A 202 -28.20 -6.97 10.29
N ALA A 203 -29.19 -7.67 9.72
CA ALA A 203 -30.40 -8.03 10.44
C ALA A 203 -30.16 -9.30 11.28
N SER A 204 -30.19 -9.16 12.61
CA SER A 204 -30.24 -10.29 13.55
C SER A 204 -31.13 -9.93 14.74
N ALA A 205 -32.41 -10.27 14.66
CA ALA A 205 -33.35 -10.06 15.75
C ALA A 205 -33.26 -11.20 16.78
N SER A 206 -32.94 -10.87 18.03
CA SER A 206 -33.09 -11.76 19.19
C SER A 206 -33.53 -10.93 20.39
N THR A 207 -34.69 -11.25 20.96
CA THR A 207 -35.40 -10.44 21.96
C THR A 207 -35.00 -10.76 23.41
N ASP A 208 -34.94 -9.71 24.23
CA ASP A 208 -35.21 -9.68 25.68
C ASP A 208 -34.68 -10.80 26.60
N SER A 209 -33.91 -10.42 27.64
CA SER A 209 -34.56 -9.90 28.86
C SER A 209 -33.60 -9.61 30.04
N LYS A 210 -34.09 -8.80 30.99
CA LYS A 210 -33.70 -8.69 32.42
C LYS A 210 -32.33 -8.10 32.82
N ALA A 211 -32.38 -6.78 33.06
CA ALA A 211 -32.44 -6.17 34.39
C ALA A 211 -31.19 -6.06 35.32
N ASP A 212 -31.06 -4.82 35.81
CA ASP A 212 -30.76 -4.38 37.19
C ASP A 212 -29.31 -4.13 37.66
N GLY A 213 -29.20 -3.17 38.58
CA GLY A 213 -28.11 -3.03 39.54
C GLY A 213 -26.78 -2.42 39.08
N LEU A 214 -26.62 -1.10 39.20
CA LEU A 214 -25.76 -0.54 40.25
C LEU A 214 -25.96 0.97 40.46
N ARG A 215 -25.68 1.43 41.69
CA ARG A 215 -26.06 2.74 42.23
C ARG A 215 -24.79 3.56 42.50
N GLY A 216 -24.57 4.62 41.72
CA GLY A 216 -23.43 5.55 41.90
C GLY A 216 -23.92 6.98 42.03
N ALA A 217 -23.96 7.52 43.25
CA ALA A 217 -24.44 8.88 43.51
C ALA A 217 -23.28 9.87 43.65
N PHE A 218 -23.32 10.93 42.85
CA PHE A 218 -22.56 12.16 43.08
C PHE A 218 -23.52 13.36 42.98
N PRO A 219 -23.40 14.36 43.86
CA PRO A 219 -24.17 15.60 43.73
C PRO A 219 -23.63 16.40 42.54
N VAL A 220 -24.44 16.50 41.50
CA VAL A 220 -24.17 17.33 40.32
C VAL A 220 -24.24 18.81 40.73
N SER A 221 -23.34 19.66 40.23
CA SER A 221 -23.35 21.09 40.55
C SER A 221 -24.48 21.80 39.79
N ASP A 222 -25.06 22.85 40.37
CA ASP A 222 -26.13 23.62 39.71
C ASP A 222 -25.69 24.20 38.33
N ASN A 223 -24.39 24.44 38.13
CA ASN A 223 -23.83 24.80 36.83
C ASN A 223 -24.01 23.69 35.77
N ASP A 224 -23.73 22.44 36.12
CA ASP A 224 -23.76 21.31 35.18
C ASP A 224 -25.20 21.05 34.69
N ALA A 225 -26.19 21.29 35.56
CA ALA A 225 -27.61 21.21 35.21
C ALA A 225 -28.02 22.27 34.17
N VAL A 226 -27.46 23.48 34.27
CA VAL A 226 -27.66 24.56 33.28
C VAL A 226 -26.95 24.24 31.96
N GLU A 227 -25.73 23.70 32.00
CA GLU A 227 -25.05 23.23 30.78
C GLU A 227 -25.81 22.10 30.09
N LEU A 228 -26.30 21.10 30.82
CA LEU A 228 -27.13 20.02 30.27
C LEU A 228 -28.44 20.53 29.65
N TYR A 229 -29.09 21.52 30.26
CA TYR A 229 -30.28 22.15 29.67
C TYR A 229 -29.94 22.88 28.36
N ASN A 230 -28.85 23.65 28.34
CA ASN A 230 -28.38 24.35 27.15
C ASN A 230 -27.95 23.39 26.02
N LEU A 231 -27.30 22.27 26.36
CA LEU A 231 -26.95 21.22 25.40
C LEU A 231 -28.20 20.57 24.80
N ARG A 232 -29.23 20.33 25.64
CA ARG A 232 -30.52 19.78 25.20
C ARG A 232 -31.29 20.75 24.31
N SER A 233 -31.30 22.05 24.59
CA SER A 233 -31.90 23.07 23.72
C SER A 233 -31.22 23.09 22.35
N LYS A 234 -29.88 23.16 22.33
CA LYS A 234 -29.08 23.09 21.08
C LYS A 234 -29.31 21.80 20.30
N HIS A 235 -29.50 20.66 20.97
CA HIS A 235 -29.81 19.40 20.29
C HIS A 235 -31.22 19.41 19.66
N VAL A 236 -32.23 19.98 20.34
CA VAL A 236 -33.58 20.17 19.78
C VAL A 236 -33.57 21.15 18.60
N GLU A 237 -32.82 22.25 18.70
CA GLU A 237 -32.61 23.19 17.59
C GLU A 237 -31.92 22.51 16.40
N LEU A 238 -30.87 21.73 16.63
CA LEU A 238 -30.18 20.96 15.58
C LEU A 238 -31.12 19.96 14.89
N LEU A 239 -31.89 19.17 15.65
CA LEU A 239 -32.89 18.25 15.08
C LEU A 239 -33.90 19.01 14.20
N ARG A 240 -34.38 20.16 14.65
CA ARG A 240 -35.31 21.02 13.91
C ARG A 240 -34.67 21.60 12.63
N THR A 241 -33.37 21.90 12.63
CA THR A 241 -32.67 22.31 11.40
C THR A 241 -32.46 21.14 10.43
N VAL A 242 -32.24 19.92 10.92
CA VAL A 242 -32.15 18.71 10.07
C VAL A 242 -33.50 18.41 9.43
N GLU A 243 -34.59 18.43 10.20
CA GLU A 243 -35.96 18.21 9.71
C GLU A 243 -36.35 19.21 8.61
N ASN A 244 -36.03 20.50 8.80
CA ASN A 244 -36.27 21.57 7.82
C ASN A 244 -35.37 21.44 6.56
N LEU A 245 -34.14 20.93 6.70
CA LEU A 245 -33.26 20.61 5.57
C LEU A 245 -33.72 19.37 4.80
N GLU A 246 -34.28 18.36 5.47
CA GLU A 246 -34.90 17.20 4.81
C GLU A 246 -36.17 17.60 4.04
N GLU A 247 -36.98 18.50 4.58
CA GLU A 247 -38.16 19.03 3.88
C GLU A 247 -37.76 19.85 2.63
N GLN A 248 -36.73 20.68 2.73
CA GLN A 248 -36.14 21.38 1.59
C GLN A 248 -35.53 20.41 0.56
N LEU A 249 -34.89 19.31 1.00
CA LEU A 249 -34.36 18.28 0.10
C LEU A 249 -35.50 17.63 -0.71
N ARG A 250 -36.57 17.18 -0.04
CA ARG A 250 -37.76 16.60 -0.71
C ARG A 250 -38.42 17.58 -1.68
N GLN A 251 -38.42 18.88 -1.36
CA GLN A 251 -38.91 19.91 -2.28
C GLN A 251 -38.02 20.04 -3.52
N CYS A 252 -36.69 20.05 -3.35
CA CYS A 252 -35.74 20.10 -4.47
C CYS A 252 -35.80 18.83 -5.34
N GLU A 253 -35.95 17.65 -4.74
CA GLU A 253 -36.21 16.39 -5.45
C GLU A 253 -37.51 16.45 -6.26
N GLY A 254 -38.60 16.94 -5.65
CA GLY A 254 -39.89 17.12 -6.31
C GLY A 254 -39.87 18.17 -7.43
N ASP A 255 -39.00 19.18 -7.37
CA ASP A 255 -38.81 20.14 -8.46
C ASP A 255 -37.85 19.63 -9.56
N ASN A 256 -36.84 18.81 -9.22
CA ASN A 256 -36.01 18.11 -10.19
C ASN A 256 -36.85 17.15 -11.07
N VAL A 257 -37.74 16.35 -10.49
CA VAL A 257 -38.64 15.46 -11.26
C VAL A 257 -39.54 16.24 -12.23
N LYS A 258 -39.94 17.48 -11.89
CA LYS A 258 -40.67 18.38 -12.80
C LYS A 258 -39.77 18.94 -13.91
N LEU A 259 -38.49 19.16 -13.64
CA LEU A 259 -37.51 19.60 -14.63
C LEU A 259 -37.15 18.47 -15.60
N GLU A 260 -36.91 17.25 -15.09
CA GLU A 260 -36.68 16.03 -15.88
C GLU A 260 -37.82 15.80 -16.86
N LYS A 261 -39.08 15.80 -16.39
CA LYS A 261 -40.24 15.68 -17.27
C LYS A 261 -40.31 16.79 -18.34
N ARG A 262 -39.94 18.03 -18.00
CA ARG A 262 -39.87 19.15 -18.96
C ARG A 262 -38.66 19.09 -19.91
N VAL A 263 -37.67 18.23 -19.62
CA VAL A 263 -36.61 17.85 -20.55
C VAL A 263 -37.12 16.76 -21.49
N GLU A 264 -37.75 15.70 -20.97
CA GLU A 264 -38.41 14.65 -21.78
C GLU A 264 -39.40 15.23 -22.80
N GLU A 265 -40.29 16.13 -22.35
CA GLU A 265 -41.26 16.85 -23.20
C GLU A 265 -40.58 17.66 -24.32
N LYS A 266 -39.39 18.23 -24.05
CA LYS A 266 -38.60 18.97 -25.06
C LYS A 266 -37.83 18.04 -25.99
N GLU A 267 -37.28 16.95 -25.49
CA GLU A 267 -36.55 15.97 -26.29
C GLU A 267 -37.49 15.25 -27.27
N ALA A 268 -38.71 14.93 -26.84
CA ALA A 268 -39.77 14.44 -27.73
C ALA A 268 -40.07 15.44 -28.86
N LEU A 269 -40.19 16.72 -28.56
CA LEU A 269 -40.41 17.78 -29.54
C LEU A 269 -39.20 17.99 -30.48
N VAL A 270 -37.97 17.89 -29.97
CA VAL A 270 -36.74 17.92 -30.81
C VAL A 270 -36.68 16.70 -31.73
N GLN A 271 -37.09 15.51 -31.26
CA GLN A 271 -37.18 14.33 -32.12
C GLN A 271 -38.29 14.48 -33.20
N GLN A 272 -39.41 15.13 -32.88
CA GLN A 272 -40.44 15.44 -33.88
C GLN A 272 -39.88 16.38 -34.96
N LEU A 273 -39.28 17.51 -34.56
CA LEU A 273 -38.69 18.47 -35.50
C LEU A 273 -37.56 17.86 -36.35
N ARG A 274 -36.81 16.87 -35.83
CA ARG A 274 -35.84 16.11 -36.64
C ARG A 274 -36.52 15.27 -37.72
N ARG A 275 -37.58 14.52 -37.39
CA ARG A 275 -38.36 13.74 -38.38
C ARG A 275 -39.02 14.63 -39.44
N GLU A 276 -39.52 15.80 -39.03
CA GLU A 276 -40.08 16.79 -39.95
C GLU A 276 -39.01 17.38 -40.88
N LYS A 277 -37.81 17.67 -40.36
CA LYS A 277 -36.65 18.07 -41.17
C LYS A 277 -36.20 16.97 -42.14
N GLU A 278 -36.08 15.72 -41.67
CA GLU A 278 -35.70 14.56 -42.48
C GLU A 278 -36.70 14.33 -43.63
N ALA A 279 -38.01 14.50 -43.38
CA ALA A 279 -39.04 14.43 -44.42
C ALA A 279 -38.96 15.59 -45.43
N LEU A 280 -38.65 16.81 -45.00
CA LEU A 280 -38.43 17.95 -45.89
C LEU A 280 -37.15 17.82 -46.73
N GLU A 281 -36.10 17.22 -46.17
CA GLU A 281 -34.88 16.90 -46.91
C GLU A 281 -35.12 15.80 -47.96
N GLN A 282 -35.91 14.77 -47.64
CA GLN A 282 -36.37 13.78 -48.63
C GLN A 282 -37.20 14.41 -49.76
N GLN A 283 -38.09 15.36 -49.45
CA GLN A 283 -38.85 16.09 -50.48
C GLN A 283 -37.94 16.99 -51.35
N LEU A 284 -36.88 17.57 -50.78
CA LEU A 284 -35.88 18.31 -51.56
C LEU A 284 -35.08 17.37 -52.46
N ASP A 285 -34.64 16.21 -51.98
CA ASP A 285 -33.95 15.20 -52.78
C ASP A 285 -34.83 14.66 -53.93
N GLU A 286 -36.12 14.41 -53.67
CA GLU A 286 -37.09 14.01 -54.71
C GLU A 286 -37.28 15.11 -55.77
N LEU A 287 -37.39 16.39 -55.37
CA LEU A 287 -37.48 17.51 -56.30
C LEU A 287 -36.18 17.71 -57.10
N GLN A 288 -35.01 17.56 -56.47
CA GLN A 288 -33.72 17.62 -57.18
C GLN A 288 -33.55 16.46 -58.16
N GLN A 289 -34.04 15.25 -57.83
CA GLN A 289 -34.08 14.13 -58.77
C GLN A 289 -35.04 14.37 -59.93
N GLN A 290 -36.21 14.98 -59.70
CA GLN A 290 -37.13 15.37 -60.77
C GLN A 290 -36.51 16.43 -61.70
N ILE A 291 -35.78 17.42 -61.15
CA ILE A 291 -35.05 18.42 -61.94
C ILE A 291 -33.93 17.75 -62.75
N GLN A 292 -33.11 16.89 -62.14
CA GLN A 292 -32.05 16.16 -62.86
C GLN A 292 -32.61 15.20 -63.94
N ALA A 293 -33.80 14.64 -63.74
CA ALA A 293 -34.49 13.83 -64.75
C ALA A 293 -34.99 14.66 -65.96
N LEU A 294 -35.21 15.97 -65.78
CA LEU A 294 -35.53 16.92 -66.85
C LEU A 294 -34.27 17.50 -67.53
N GLU A 295 -33.16 17.60 -66.82
CA GLU A 295 -31.88 18.14 -67.32
C GLU A 295 -30.94 17.09 -67.95
N ALA A 296 -31.19 15.79 -67.72
CA ALA A 296 -30.44 14.70 -68.35
C ALA A 296 -30.57 14.72 -69.89
N PRO A 297 -29.49 14.42 -70.65
CA PRO A 297 -29.25 15.17 -71.88
C PRO A 297 -30.07 14.72 -73.09
N ARG A 298 -30.71 15.72 -73.73
CA ARG A 298 -31.36 15.68 -75.06
C ARG A 298 -30.34 15.54 -76.21
N ALA A 299 -29.41 14.60 -76.11
CA ALA A 299 -28.20 14.53 -76.93
C ALA A 299 -27.94 13.14 -77.54
N ARG A 300 -28.73 12.78 -78.59
CA ARG A 300 -28.36 11.90 -79.74
C ARG A 300 -29.58 11.45 -80.57
N GLN A 301 -30.17 12.34 -81.38
CA GLN A 301 -30.86 12.05 -82.66
C GLN A 301 -31.43 13.34 -83.26
N ALA A 302 -31.47 13.43 -84.61
CA ALA A 302 -31.94 14.59 -85.41
C ALA A 302 -31.15 15.90 -85.17
N SER A 303 -30.61 16.65 -86.14
CA SER A 303 -30.75 16.76 -87.60
C SER A 303 -32.16 17.09 -88.12
N ASP A 304 -32.28 18.31 -88.67
CA ASP A 304 -33.36 18.88 -89.47
C ASP A 304 -34.66 19.34 -88.74
N ALA A 305 -34.71 20.66 -88.51
CA ALA A 305 -35.84 21.58 -88.68
C ALA A 305 -37.19 21.35 -87.98
N SER A 306 -37.43 22.05 -86.85
CA SER A 306 -38.71 22.76 -86.56
C SER A 306 -38.69 23.65 -85.30
N ASP A 307 -37.78 24.63 -85.19
CA ASP A 307 -37.60 25.50 -83.99
C ASP A 307 -38.68 26.60 -83.81
N ILE A 308 -39.97 26.24 -83.87
CA ILE A 308 -41.10 27.18 -83.70
C ILE A 308 -42.13 26.68 -82.66
N GLU A 309 -42.38 25.37 -82.55
CA GLU A 309 -43.44 24.85 -81.67
C GLU A 309 -43.01 24.66 -80.20
N SER A 310 -41.73 24.40 -79.90
CA SER A 310 -41.30 24.21 -78.50
C SER A 310 -41.48 25.47 -77.65
N MET A 311 -41.23 26.66 -78.23
CA MET A 311 -41.42 27.94 -77.54
C MET A 311 -42.88 28.18 -77.10
N GLN A 312 -43.88 27.55 -77.72
CA GLN A 312 -45.28 27.66 -77.28
C GLN A 312 -45.58 26.80 -76.05
N VAL A 313 -44.93 25.63 -75.94
CA VAL A 313 -45.02 24.75 -74.77
C VAL A 313 -44.28 25.37 -73.59
N ASP A 314 -43.08 25.89 -73.83
CA ASP A 314 -42.29 26.59 -72.81
C ASP A 314 -42.99 27.87 -72.33
N PHE A 315 -43.67 28.61 -73.23
CA PHE A 315 -44.48 29.77 -72.84
C PHE A 315 -45.72 29.39 -72.04
N HIS A 316 -46.41 28.28 -72.35
CA HIS A 316 -47.49 27.77 -71.49
C HIS A 316 -46.96 27.36 -70.12
N LYS A 317 -45.83 26.63 -70.06
CA LYS A 317 -45.21 26.22 -68.79
C LYS A 317 -44.78 27.43 -67.94
N TYR A 318 -44.23 28.46 -68.60
CA TYR A 318 -43.88 29.72 -67.97
C TYR A 318 -45.11 30.50 -67.50
N MET A 319 -46.21 30.50 -68.26
CA MET A 319 -47.47 31.13 -67.85
C MET A 319 -48.16 30.38 -66.70
N GLU A 320 -48.15 29.03 -66.67
CA GLU A 320 -48.61 28.24 -65.52
C GLU A 320 -47.81 28.59 -64.26
N LEU A 321 -46.47 28.50 -64.34
CA LEU A 321 -45.58 28.82 -63.21
C LEU A 321 -45.67 30.30 -62.79
N LYS A 322 -45.96 31.21 -63.73
CA LYS A 322 -46.23 32.61 -63.43
C LYS A 322 -47.59 32.79 -62.79
N GLU A 323 -48.64 32.09 -63.21
CA GLU A 323 -49.95 32.14 -62.55
C GLU A 323 -49.91 31.51 -61.15
N GLU A 324 -49.08 30.48 -60.92
CA GLU A 324 -48.81 29.94 -59.59
C GLU A 324 -47.99 30.93 -58.74
N ARG A 325 -46.95 31.56 -59.30
CA ARG A 325 -46.19 32.63 -58.65
C ARG A 325 -47.09 33.82 -58.30
N ASP A 326 -47.97 34.23 -59.21
CA ASP A 326 -48.87 35.37 -59.05
C ASP A 326 -50.01 35.01 -58.07
N LYS A 327 -50.48 33.75 -58.04
CA LYS A 327 -51.35 33.22 -56.95
C LYS A 327 -50.65 33.26 -55.60
N LEU A 328 -49.41 32.79 -55.50
CA LEU A 328 -48.65 32.82 -54.25
C LEU A 328 -48.31 34.26 -53.81
N GLU A 329 -48.08 35.18 -54.75
CA GLU A 329 -47.92 36.61 -54.49
C GLU A 329 -49.25 37.24 -54.04
N ILE A 330 -50.38 36.79 -54.58
CA ILE A 330 -51.74 37.14 -54.12
C ILE A 330 -52.03 36.55 -52.73
N GLU A 331 -51.68 35.30 -52.42
CA GLU A 331 -51.88 34.70 -51.09
C GLU A 331 -50.96 35.34 -50.05
N LEU A 332 -49.70 35.62 -50.39
CA LEU A 332 -48.74 36.29 -49.51
C LEU A 332 -49.13 37.76 -49.28
N THR A 333 -49.73 38.44 -50.25
CA THR A 333 -50.33 39.77 -50.03
C THR A 333 -51.66 39.71 -49.29
N GLN A 334 -52.50 38.69 -49.46
CA GLN A 334 -53.71 38.48 -48.64
C GLN A 334 -53.37 38.18 -47.17
N LEU A 335 -52.36 37.36 -46.91
CA LEU A 335 -51.84 37.08 -45.56
C LEU A 335 -51.20 38.32 -44.92
N LYS A 336 -50.56 39.20 -45.71
CA LYS A 336 -50.12 40.53 -45.24
C LYS A 336 -51.27 41.56 -45.11
N ALA A 337 -52.41 41.34 -45.77
CA ALA A 337 -53.57 42.24 -45.76
C ALA A 337 -54.60 41.91 -44.66
N ALA A 338 -54.30 40.98 -43.75
CA ALA A 338 -55.14 40.63 -42.60
C ALA A 338 -55.25 41.73 -41.50
N SER A 339 -55.06 43.01 -41.87
CA SER A 339 -55.17 44.18 -41.00
C SER A 339 -55.80 45.39 -41.72
N ARG A 340 -57.14 45.33 -41.90
CA ARG A 340 -58.14 46.43 -41.99
C ARG A 340 -57.73 47.84 -42.51
N PRO A 341 -58.61 48.53 -43.27
CA PRO A 341 -59.57 48.03 -44.26
C PRO A 341 -59.64 48.89 -45.57
N SER A 342 -60.52 48.50 -46.49
CA SER A 342 -60.86 49.12 -47.80
C SER A 342 -61.23 50.61 -47.83
N LEU A 343 -61.23 51.23 -49.04
CA LEU A 343 -62.42 51.85 -49.67
C LEU A 343 -62.18 52.34 -51.13
N ILE A 344 -63.12 52.06 -52.05
CA ILE A 344 -63.51 52.83 -53.28
C ILE A 344 -62.49 52.94 -54.46
N ALA A 345 -62.88 53.12 -55.74
CA ALA A 345 -63.76 52.32 -56.64
C ALA A 345 -63.73 52.87 -58.10
N THR A 346 -63.59 51.98 -59.09
CA THR A 346 -64.15 52.04 -60.48
C THR A 346 -63.75 53.25 -61.40
N PRO A 347 -64.25 53.39 -62.66
CA PRO A 347 -63.70 52.64 -63.82
C PRO A 347 -63.56 53.47 -65.13
N SER A 348 -63.42 52.76 -66.28
CA SER A 348 -63.74 53.16 -67.67
C SER A 348 -62.65 53.88 -68.49
N THR A 349 -61.94 53.20 -69.40
CA THR A 349 -62.30 52.86 -70.81
C THR A 349 -62.31 54.06 -71.79
N ARG A 350 -61.40 54.01 -72.78
CA ARG A 350 -61.45 54.58 -74.16
C ARG A 350 -60.03 54.62 -74.76
N ASP A 351 -59.80 54.54 -76.08
CA ASP A 351 -60.52 53.84 -77.16
C ASP A 351 -59.49 53.62 -78.29
N SER A 352 -59.52 52.48 -78.99
CA SER A 352 -58.57 52.19 -80.07
C SER A 352 -59.19 52.41 -81.45
N VAL A 353 -58.53 53.19 -82.30
CA VAL A 353 -58.85 53.31 -83.74
C VAL A 353 -57.56 53.17 -84.54
N ALA A 354 -57.58 52.36 -85.59
CA ALA A 354 -56.43 52.01 -86.41
C ALA A 354 -56.75 52.08 -87.90
N SER A 355 -55.69 52.22 -88.73
CA SER A 355 -55.68 52.01 -90.19
C SER A 355 -56.47 53.02 -91.06
N ALA A 356 -56.10 53.31 -92.31
CA ALA A 356 -54.81 53.18 -93.03
C ALA A 356 -54.86 53.99 -94.36
N PRO A 357 -53.72 54.47 -94.90
CA PRO A 357 -53.60 55.01 -96.27
C PRO A 357 -52.84 54.07 -97.23
N PRO A 358 -53.00 54.22 -98.57
CA PRO A 358 -51.86 53.96 -99.46
C PRO A 358 -51.75 54.80 -100.78
N LEU A 359 -50.53 55.33 -101.00
CA LEU A 359 -49.75 55.33 -102.28
C LEU A 359 -50.15 56.22 -103.50
N SER A 360 -49.27 56.23 -104.52
CA SER A 360 -49.08 57.19 -105.65
C SER A 360 -48.44 56.45 -106.87
N PRO A 361 -47.74 57.01 -107.90
CA PRO A 361 -47.68 58.33 -108.60
C PRO A 361 -47.61 58.21 -110.19
N ALA A 362 -46.99 59.19 -110.91
CA ALA A 362 -46.42 59.17 -112.32
C ALA A 362 -47.34 59.51 -113.55
N ALA A 363 -46.92 60.05 -114.74
CA ALA A 363 -45.73 60.81 -115.25
C ALA A 363 -45.88 61.29 -116.76
N SER A 364 -44.96 62.11 -117.36
CA SER A 364 -44.56 62.28 -118.85
C SER A 364 -44.54 63.72 -119.54
N THR A 365 -44.01 63.91 -120.79
CA THR A 365 -43.53 65.24 -121.42
C THR A 365 -43.31 65.32 -123.02
N GLN A 366 -43.39 66.52 -123.75
CA GLN A 366 -42.96 67.00 -125.19
C GLN A 366 -43.84 66.89 -126.53
N ARG A 367 -43.63 67.48 -127.80
CA ARG A 367 -43.17 68.79 -128.50
C ARG A 367 -43.10 68.76 -130.13
N LEU A 368 -43.21 69.89 -130.95
CA LEU A 368 -42.56 70.29 -132.33
C LEU A 368 -43.37 71.07 -133.50
N ASP A 369 -42.75 71.41 -134.70
CA ASP A 369 -42.83 72.72 -135.54
C ASP A 369 -42.80 72.71 -137.19
N THR A 370 -42.99 73.80 -138.06
CA THR A 370 -42.97 73.84 -139.66
C THR A 370 -42.96 75.23 -140.55
N GLU A 371 -42.73 75.30 -141.94
CA GLU A 371 -42.51 76.50 -142.94
C GLU A 371 -42.92 76.45 -144.54
N ASP A 372 -42.88 77.53 -145.47
CA ASP A 372 -43.29 77.58 -147.00
C ASP A 372 -42.87 78.84 -148.01
N GLU A 373 -43.27 79.00 -149.35
CA GLU A 373 -42.83 79.86 -150.62
C GLU A 373 -43.88 80.86 -151.41
N ALA A 374 -43.91 81.57 -152.64
CA ALA A 374 -43.19 82.11 -153.92
C ALA A 374 -44.15 83.05 -154.89
N ASP A 375 -44.06 83.67 -156.17
CA ASP A 375 -43.16 84.32 -157.27
C ASP A 375 -43.92 85.01 -158.58
N ASN A 376 -43.40 85.97 -159.49
CA ASN A 376 -43.89 86.42 -160.92
C ASN A 376 -43.23 87.63 -161.85
N ASP A 377 -43.52 87.86 -163.21
CA ASP A 377 -43.08 89.02 -164.19
C ASP A 377 -43.65 89.11 -165.74
N ARG A 378 -43.48 90.19 -166.64
CA ARG A 378 -43.40 90.29 -168.23
C ARG A 378 -43.37 91.70 -169.09
N THR A 379 -43.27 91.77 -170.49
CA THR A 379 -42.93 92.93 -171.53
C THR A 379 -43.43 92.82 -173.08
N SER A 380 -43.29 93.61 -174.25
CA SER A 380 -42.98 95.03 -174.85
C SER A 380 -43.07 95.25 -176.49
N GLU A 381 -42.87 96.48 -177.13
CA GLU A 381 -42.51 96.98 -178.61
C GLU A 381 -43.53 97.29 -179.84
N ALA A 382 -43.39 97.94 -181.09
CA ALA A 382 -42.48 98.88 -181.97
C ALA A 382 -43.10 99.47 -183.40
N SER A 383 -42.47 100.33 -184.31
CA SER A 383 -43.04 100.94 -185.67
C SER A 383 -42.11 101.73 -186.78
N SER A 384 -42.53 102.18 -188.05
CA SER A 384 -41.76 102.98 -189.18
C SER A 384 -42.45 103.58 -190.55
N GLY A 385 -41.80 104.36 -191.54
CA GLY A 385 -42.29 104.86 -192.94
C GLY A 385 -41.47 105.90 -193.91
N ASN A 386 -41.77 106.22 -195.26
CA ASN A 386 -41.09 107.25 -196.24
C ASN A 386 -41.75 107.76 -197.68
N GLU A 387 -41.04 108.41 -198.70
CA GLU A 387 -41.38 109.30 -199.95
C GLU A 387 -41.32 108.81 -201.51
N TYR A 388 -40.98 109.69 -202.54
CA TYR A 388 -40.48 109.60 -204.01
C TYR A 388 -41.44 109.87 -205.26
N VAL A 389 -41.13 110.16 -206.58
CA VAL A 389 -39.99 110.05 -207.62
C VAL A 389 -40.09 111.06 -208.88
N ASP A 390 -39.22 111.02 -209.97
CA ASP A 390 -39.17 111.87 -211.26
C ASP A 390 -38.49 111.11 -212.53
N ALA A 391 -38.10 111.51 -213.81
CA ALA A 391 -37.83 112.75 -214.65
C ALA A 391 -37.59 112.55 -216.24
N HIS A 392 -37.37 113.64 -217.06
CA HIS A 392 -36.69 113.86 -218.43
C HIS A 392 -37.30 113.57 -219.87
N ASP A 393 -37.42 114.59 -220.79
CA ASP A 393 -37.17 114.63 -222.31
C ASP A 393 -37.50 116.06 -222.95
N PRO A 394 -36.97 116.53 -224.13
CA PRO A 394 -37.15 117.94 -224.59
C PRO A 394 -37.66 118.24 -226.04
N HIS A 395 -38.88 118.81 -226.19
CA HIS A 395 -39.20 119.79 -227.28
C HIS A 395 -40.50 120.65 -227.13
N LEU A 396 -41.48 120.25 -226.31
CA LEU A 396 -42.90 120.71 -226.42
C LEU A 396 -43.30 122.04 -225.70
N LEU A 397 -42.39 123.01 -225.56
CA LEU A 397 -42.53 124.13 -224.62
C LEU A 397 -43.59 125.23 -224.91
N ALA A 398 -44.24 125.26 -226.08
CA ALA A 398 -45.02 126.43 -226.51
C ALA A 398 -46.46 126.50 -225.97
N GLU A 399 -47.24 125.42 -226.10
CA GLU A 399 -48.70 125.43 -225.90
C GLU A 399 -49.12 125.55 -224.41
N ILE A 400 -48.18 125.31 -223.50
CA ILE A 400 -48.33 125.43 -222.04
C ILE A 400 -48.49 126.89 -221.58
N HIS A 401 -48.17 127.88 -222.43
CA HIS A 401 -48.00 129.27 -221.98
C HIS A 401 -49.32 130.02 -221.68
N GLU A 402 -50.41 129.75 -222.41
CA GLU A 402 -51.67 130.49 -222.23
C GLU A 402 -52.50 129.98 -221.04
N LEU A 403 -52.57 128.64 -220.85
CA LEU A 403 -53.33 128.03 -219.74
C LEU A 403 -52.79 128.38 -218.34
N LYS A 404 -51.53 128.83 -218.22
CA LYS A 404 -50.96 129.26 -216.94
C LYS A 404 -51.64 130.50 -216.37
N GLN A 405 -51.80 131.55 -217.19
CA GLN A 405 -52.14 132.90 -216.68
C GLN A 405 -53.54 132.97 -216.03
N ALA A 406 -54.52 132.24 -216.56
CA ALA A 406 -55.86 132.19 -215.97
C ALA A 406 -55.91 131.39 -214.64
N LEU A 407 -55.00 130.44 -214.45
CA LEU A 407 -55.01 129.52 -213.31
C LEU A 407 -54.21 130.07 -212.11
N ASP A 408 -53.17 130.87 -212.36
CA ASP A 408 -52.36 131.48 -211.30
C ASP A 408 -53.10 132.58 -210.52
N ALA A 409 -54.09 133.25 -211.13
CA ALA A 409 -54.97 134.18 -210.42
C ALA A 409 -55.82 133.49 -209.34
N MET A 410 -56.46 132.35 -209.67
CA MET A 410 -57.26 131.54 -208.74
C MET A 410 -56.42 130.92 -207.61
N ARG A 411 -55.12 130.69 -207.83
CA ARG A 411 -54.19 130.22 -206.79
C ARG A 411 -53.91 131.27 -205.72
N ALA A 412 -53.89 132.56 -206.08
CA ALA A 412 -53.56 133.64 -205.15
C ALA A 412 -54.58 133.73 -204.00
N GLU A 413 -55.88 133.84 -204.30
CA GLU A 413 -56.94 133.93 -203.28
C GLU A 413 -56.97 132.68 -202.37
N ARG A 414 -56.77 131.49 -202.96
CA ARG A 414 -56.72 130.23 -202.20
C ARG A 414 -55.60 130.22 -201.15
N SER A 415 -54.40 130.69 -201.53
CA SER A 415 -53.25 130.74 -200.62
C SER A 415 -53.49 131.63 -199.40
N GLN A 416 -54.26 132.71 -199.55
CA GLN A 416 -54.59 133.63 -198.46
C GLN A 416 -55.56 133.00 -197.45
N HIS A 417 -56.50 132.17 -197.90
CA HIS A 417 -57.38 131.40 -197.01
C HIS A 417 -56.67 130.25 -196.29
N GLU A 418 -55.76 129.54 -196.98
CA GLU A 418 -54.95 128.47 -196.36
C GLU A 418 -54.04 129.02 -195.25
N ALA A 419 -53.45 130.21 -195.44
CA ALA A 419 -52.68 130.90 -194.40
C ALA A 419 -53.51 131.23 -193.14
N SER A 420 -54.77 131.65 -193.31
CA SER A 420 -55.67 131.94 -192.19
C SER A 420 -56.09 130.67 -191.43
N ALA A 421 -56.24 129.54 -192.11
CA ALA A 421 -56.59 128.27 -191.48
C ALA A 421 -55.43 127.71 -190.63
N ALA A 422 -54.18 127.84 -191.12
CA ALA A 422 -52.99 127.37 -190.41
C ALA A 422 -52.81 128.04 -189.04
N ALA A 423 -52.97 129.37 -188.96
CA ALA A 423 -52.80 130.13 -187.73
C ALA A 423 -53.78 129.72 -186.61
N LEU A 424 -55.01 129.35 -186.98
CA LEU A 424 -56.06 128.96 -186.03
C LEU A 424 -55.78 127.57 -185.42
N ASN A 425 -55.29 126.62 -186.22
CA ASN A 425 -54.85 125.32 -185.74
C ASN A 425 -53.66 125.41 -184.76
N THR A 426 -52.68 126.30 -185.01
CA THR A 426 -51.57 126.50 -184.07
C THR A 426 -52.02 127.03 -182.70
N SER A 427 -53.08 127.84 -182.65
CA SER A 427 -53.64 128.32 -181.37
C SER A 427 -54.35 127.19 -180.60
N HIS A 428 -55.06 126.31 -181.30
CA HIS A 428 -55.78 125.19 -180.66
C HIS A 428 -54.82 124.18 -180.02
N ALA A 429 -53.70 123.89 -180.70
CA ALA A 429 -52.67 122.96 -180.19
C ALA A 429 -52.04 123.43 -178.86
N GLN A 430 -51.87 124.74 -178.66
CA GLN A 430 -51.25 125.29 -177.44
C GLN A 430 -52.12 125.15 -176.19
N LEU A 431 -53.46 125.22 -176.33
CA LEU A 431 -54.38 125.06 -175.20
C LEU A 431 -54.45 123.62 -174.68
N LEU A 432 -54.41 122.62 -175.58
CA LEU A 432 -54.40 121.20 -175.18
C LEU A 432 -53.14 120.82 -174.40
N ALA A 433 -51.99 121.42 -174.73
CA ALA A 433 -50.74 121.21 -174.00
C ALA A 433 -50.81 121.73 -172.54
N GLN A 434 -51.53 122.83 -172.30
CA GLN A 434 -51.68 123.39 -170.96
C GLN A 434 -52.59 122.57 -170.04
N LEU A 435 -53.63 121.91 -170.59
CA LEU A 435 -54.51 121.05 -169.79
C LEU A 435 -53.79 119.82 -169.25
N HIS A 436 -53.02 119.11 -170.09
CA HIS A 436 -52.25 117.93 -169.65
C HIS A 436 -51.22 118.24 -168.56
N ASP A 437 -50.61 119.43 -168.57
CA ASP A 437 -49.65 119.84 -167.54
C ASP A 437 -50.33 120.16 -166.18
N VAL A 438 -51.64 120.40 -166.15
CA VAL A 438 -52.41 120.57 -164.91
C VAL A 438 -52.82 119.22 -164.31
N ASP A 439 -53.38 118.31 -165.11
CA ASP A 439 -53.81 116.98 -164.63
C ASP A 439 -52.65 116.20 -164.00
N ALA A 440 -51.46 116.23 -164.63
CA ALA A 440 -50.25 115.57 -164.14
C ALA A 440 -49.78 116.08 -162.75
N LYS A 441 -50.10 117.32 -162.37
CA LYS A 441 -49.80 117.85 -161.03
C LYS A 441 -50.82 117.42 -159.99
N LEU A 442 -52.05 117.10 -160.42
CA LEU A 442 -53.17 116.75 -159.54
C LEU A 442 -53.05 115.30 -159.05
N GLU A 443 -52.68 114.35 -159.93
CA GLU A 443 -52.41 112.96 -159.52
C GLU A 443 -51.28 112.86 -158.47
N LEU A 444 -50.23 113.67 -158.61
CA LEU A 444 -49.09 113.67 -157.70
C LEU A 444 -49.53 113.93 -156.24
N GLN A 445 -50.35 114.96 -156.01
CA GLN A 445 -50.84 115.31 -154.67
C GLN A 445 -51.80 114.27 -154.07
N VAL A 446 -52.54 113.54 -154.90
CA VAL A 446 -53.38 112.41 -154.44
C VAL A 446 -52.50 111.27 -153.92
N SER A 447 -51.40 110.97 -154.62
CA SER A 447 -50.44 109.92 -154.19
C SER A 447 -49.77 110.23 -152.85
N GLU A 448 -49.40 111.49 -152.61
CA GLU A 448 -48.73 111.94 -151.39
C GLU A 448 -49.68 111.90 -150.17
N ASN A 449 -50.94 112.30 -150.34
CA ASN A 449 -51.97 112.19 -149.30
C ASN A 449 -52.24 110.73 -148.88
N ALA A 450 -52.16 109.78 -149.81
CA ALA A 450 -52.35 108.36 -149.51
C ALA A 450 -51.23 107.78 -148.62
N GLN A 451 -49.98 108.26 -148.77
CA GLN A 451 -48.85 107.82 -147.94
C GLN A 451 -48.93 108.34 -146.50
N LEU A 452 -49.37 109.60 -146.32
CA LEU A 452 -49.49 110.20 -144.99
C LEU A 452 -50.52 109.50 -144.09
N ARG A 453 -51.60 108.96 -144.66
CA ARG A 453 -52.63 108.23 -143.89
C ARG A 453 -52.11 106.94 -143.27
N ARG A 454 -51.37 106.12 -144.05
CA ARG A 454 -50.79 104.85 -143.55
C ARG A 454 -49.86 105.06 -142.36
N ARG A 455 -49.00 106.09 -142.41
CA ARG A 455 -48.11 106.45 -141.30
C ARG A 455 -48.84 106.84 -140.01
N LEU A 456 -50.07 107.35 -140.11
CA LEU A 456 -50.89 107.69 -138.94
C LEU A 456 -51.49 106.42 -138.31
N GLU A 457 -51.94 105.48 -139.15
CA GLU A 457 -52.48 104.18 -138.73
C GLU A 457 -51.38 103.30 -138.08
N GLU A 458 -50.17 103.29 -138.65
CA GLU A 458 -48.97 102.65 -138.08
C GLU A 458 -48.61 103.20 -136.68
N GLN A 459 -48.71 104.52 -136.47
CA GLN A 459 -48.43 105.13 -135.16
C GLN A 459 -49.48 104.78 -134.10
N GLN A 460 -50.76 104.67 -134.46
CA GLN A 460 -51.79 104.30 -133.50
C GLN A 460 -51.59 102.87 -132.96
N GLN A 461 -51.28 101.90 -133.83
CA GLN A 461 -51.05 100.51 -133.42
C GLN A 461 -49.88 100.36 -132.42
N LEU A 462 -48.84 101.18 -132.55
CA LEU A 462 -47.71 101.20 -131.62
C LEU A 462 -48.07 101.79 -130.24
N ILE A 463 -49.02 102.73 -130.18
CA ILE A 463 -49.54 103.28 -128.92
C ILE A 463 -50.33 102.20 -128.18
N ASP A 464 -51.19 101.47 -128.89
CA ASP A 464 -52.06 100.43 -128.30
C ASP A 464 -51.21 99.26 -127.76
N GLN A 465 -50.20 98.79 -128.53
CA GLN A 465 -49.21 97.79 -128.06
C GLN A 465 -48.41 98.27 -126.84
N SER A 466 -48.09 99.57 -126.76
CA SER A 466 -47.43 100.16 -125.58
C SER A 466 -48.36 100.25 -124.35
N GLY A 467 -49.67 100.08 -124.52
CA GLY A 467 -50.63 99.92 -123.42
C GLY A 467 -50.55 98.51 -122.82
N GLU A 468 -50.75 97.49 -123.66
CA GLU A 468 -50.78 96.07 -123.24
C GLU A 468 -49.48 95.64 -122.51
N LEU A 469 -48.32 96.09 -122.99
CA LEU A 469 -47.03 95.79 -122.37
C LEU A 469 -46.88 96.36 -120.95
N LYS A 470 -47.54 97.48 -120.62
CA LYS A 470 -47.52 98.04 -119.26
C LYS A 470 -48.38 97.24 -118.30
N GLU A 471 -49.58 96.84 -118.74
CA GLU A 471 -50.48 96.02 -117.92
C GLU A 471 -49.86 94.65 -117.61
N GLN A 472 -49.21 94.03 -118.60
CA GLN A 472 -48.42 92.80 -118.39
C GLN A 472 -47.24 93.00 -117.42
N GLN A 473 -46.56 94.16 -117.44
CA GLN A 473 -45.50 94.47 -116.48
C GLN A 473 -46.05 94.63 -115.05
N GLU A 474 -47.15 95.35 -114.86
CA GLU A 474 -47.75 95.54 -113.53
C GLU A 474 -48.20 94.20 -112.93
N ASP A 475 -48.80 93.31 -113.73
CA ASP A 475 -49.22 91.99 -113.28
C ASP A 475 -48.02 91.06 -112.98
N ALA A 476 -46.93 91.16 -113.74
CA ALA A 476 -45.68 90.49 -113.43
C ALA A 476 -45.04 91.01 -112.12
N GLU A 477 -45.18 92.30 -111.82
CA GLU A 477 -44.75 92.87 -110.54
C GLU A 477 -45.65 92.46 -109.37
N ARG A 478 -46.97 92.35 -109.54
CA ARG A 478 -47.89 91.82 -108.51
C ARG A 478 -47.49 90.41 -108.10
N ARG A 479 -47.34 89.50 -109.07
CA ARG A 479 -46.92 88.10 -108.84
C ARG A 479 -45.54 88.00 -108.18
N ARG A 480 -44.60 88.89 -108.51
CA ARG A 480 -43.30 88.96 -107.82
C ARG A 480 -43.41 89.42 -106.36
N ARG A 481 -44.33 90.33 -106.03
CA ARG A 481 -44.57 90.77 -104.65
C ARG A 481 -45.24 89.66 -103.85
N GLU A 482 -46.22 88.97 -104.42
CA GLU A 482 -46.88 87.80 -103.83
C GLU A 482 -45.87 86.70 -103.47
N ILE A 483 -45.05 86.25 -104.42
CA ILE A 483 -43.98 85.25 -104.19
C ILE A 483 -42.95 85.73 -103.13
N VAL A 484 -42.68 87.03 -103.03
CA VAL A 484 -41.77 87.59 -102.02
C VAL A 484 -42.40 87.64 -100.62
N GLU A 485 -43.71 87.87 -100.49
CA GLU A 485 -44.39 87.76 -99.20
C GLU A 485 -44.59 86.29 -98.79
N GLU A 486 -44.93 85.37 -99.71
CA GLU A 486 -44.95 83.92 -99.44
C GLU A 486 -43.57 83.45 -98.91
N ALA A 487 -42.48 83.84 -99.59
CA ALA A 487 -41.13 83.54 -99.14
C ALA A 487 -40.74 84.22 -97.81
N ARG A 488 -41.39 85.33 -97.42
CA ARG A 488 -41.21 85.95 -96.09
C ARG A 488 -41.97 85.20 -95.02
N GLU A 489 -43.24 84.85 -95.25
CA GLU A 489 -44.03 84.04 -94.32
C GLU A 489 -43.37 82.67 -94.08
N GLU A 490 -42.83 82.03 -95.13
CA GLU A 490 -42.03 80.81 -94.99
C GLU A 490 -40.75 81.03 -94.19
N ASN A 491 -40.01 82.12 -94.41
CA ASN A 491 -38.82 82.43 -93.61
C ASN A 491 -39.17 82.71 -92.14
N GLU A 492 -40.24 83.45 -91.83
CA GLU A 492 -40.68 83.62 -90.45
C GLU A 492 -41.13 82.29 -89.82
N LYS A 493 -41.80 81.42 -90.57
CA LYS A 493 -42.23 80.09 -90.12
C LYS A 493 -41.02 79.20 -89.82
N LEU A 494 -39.99 79.22 -90.66
CA LEU A 494 -38.71 78.54 -90.43
C LEU A 494 -37.98 79.12 -89.22
N LEU A 495 -37.93 80.45 -89.04
CA LEU A 495 -37.34 81.09 -87.86
C LEU A 495 -38.09 80.72 -86.56
N ARG A 496 -39.42 80.67 -86.60
CA ARG A 496 -40.24 80.16 -85.48
C ARG A 496 -39.90 78.70 -85.17
N GLN A 497 -39.82 77.84 -86.17
CA GLN A 497 -39.44 76.42 -86.01
C GLN A 497 -38.00 76.25 -85.48
N LEU A 498 -37.04 77.04 -85.94
CA LEU A 498 -35.68 77.05 -85.41
C LEU A 498 -35.65 77.49 -83.94
N SER A 499 -36.37 78.56 -83.57
CA SER A 499 -36.46 78.99 -82.17
C SER A 499 -37.11 77.94 -81.24
N GLN A 500 -38.07 77.17 -81.77
CA GLN A 500 -38.68 76.04 -81.06
C GLN A 500 -37.67 74.88 -80.91
N LEU A 501 -36.94 74.53 -81.97
CA LEU A 501 -35.87 73.52 -81.92
C LEU A 501 -34.76 73.91 -80.95
N ASP A 502 -34.31 75.17 -80.95
CA ASP A 502 -33.33 75.67 -79.97
C ASP A 502 -33.87 75.56 -78.54
N SER A 503 -35.14 75.92 -78.29
CA SER A 503 -35.75 75.78 -76.96
C SER A 503 -35.74 74.32 -76.50
N VAL A 504 -36.14 73.37 -77.37
CA VAL A 504 -36.12 71.92 -77.11
C VAL A 504 -34.69 71.41 -76.92
N VAL A 505 -33.71 71.89 -77.69
CA VAL A 505 -32.30 71.55 -77.50
C VAL A 505 -31.77 72.08 -76.16
N THR A 506 -32.24 73.23 -75.66
CA THR A 506 -31.85 73.72 -74.33
C THR A 506 -32.53 72.98 -73.17
N THR A 507 -33.77 72.49 -73.33
CA THR A 507 -34.39 71.61 -72.31
C THR A 507 -33.72 70.25 -72.30
N LEU A 508 -33.52 69.61 -73.46
CA LEU A 508 -32.80 68.34 -73.58
C LEU A 508 -31.35 68.40 -73.05
N LYS A 509 -30.66 69.54 -73.20
CA LYS A 509 -29.34 69.76 -72.57
C LYS A 509 -29.43 69.77 -71.05
N LYS A 510 -30.38 70.50 -70.46
CA LYS A 510 -30.60 70.53 -69.00
C LYS A 510 -31.02 69.17 -68.46
N GLU A 511 -31.93 68.48 -69.14
CA GLU A 511 -32.36 67.12 -68.79
C GLU A 511 -31.19 66.13 -68.85
N LYS A 512 -30.33 66.22 -69.88
CA LYS A 512 -29.09 65.44 -69.96
C LYS A 512 -28.14 65.77 -68.80
N GLU A 513 -27.92 67.04 -68.48
CA GLU A 513 -27.07 67.47 -67.37
C GLU A 513 -27.60 66.96 -66.02
N GLU A 514 -28.91 67.05 -65.79
CA GLU A 514 -29.57 66.46 -64.62
C GLU A 514 -29.43 64.93 -64.55
N LEU A 515 -29.63 64.24 -65.67
CA LEU A 515 -29.50 62.78 -65.75
C LEU A 515 -28.06 62.32 -65.53
N VAL A 516 -27.06 63.05 -66.06
CA VAL A 516 -25.64 62.80 -65.77
C VAL A 516 -25.36 62.99 -64.28
N GLN A 517 -25.79 64.10 -63.65
CA GLN A 517 -25.59 64.25 -62.21
C GLN A 517 -26.40 63.26 -61.35
N LYS A 518 -27.50 62.69 -61.86
CA LYS A 518 -28.24 61.61 -61.17
C LYS A 518 -27.45 60.29 -61.29
N LEU A 519 -26.86 60.02 -62.46
CA LEU A 519 -25.97 58.88 -62.69
C LEU A 519 -24.70 58.97 -61.83
N GLU A 520 -23.97 60.09 -61.83
CA GLU A 520 -22.76 60.31 -61.01
C GLU A 520 -23.04 60.08 -59.51
N ARG A 521 -24.19 60.53 -59.00
CA ARG A 521 -24.61 60.28 -57.62
C ARG A 521 -24.96 58.81 -57.36
N ALA A 522 -25.56 58.13 -58.34
CA ALA A 522 -25.84 56.69 -58.26
C ALA A 522 -24.53 55.88 -58.28
N GLU A 523 -23.60 56.16 -59.19
CA GLU A 523 -22.28 55.54 -59.28
C GLU A 523 -21.45 55.79 -58.02
N ALA A 524 -21.48 57.00 -57.45
CA ALA A 524 -20.83 57.30 -56.17
C ALA A 524 -21.46 56.55 -54.99
N SER A 525 -22.78 56.35 -54.98
CA SER A 525 -23.47 55.56 -53.94
C SER A 525 -23.22 54.05 -54.11
N GLN A 526 -23.18 53.56 -55.35
CA GLN A 526 -22.84 52.18 -55.69
C GLN A 526 -21.38 51.87 -55.32
N SER A 527 -20.45 52.78 -55.59
CA SER A 527 -19.04 52.65 -55.21
C SER A 527 -18.86 52.52 -53.70
N ARG A 528 -19.62 53.32 -52.92
CA ARG A 528 -19.66 53.19 -51.45
C ARG A 528 -20.25 51.87 -51.00
N ALA A 529 -21.41 51.46 -51.55
CA ALA A 529 -22.02 50.17 -51.24
C ALA A 529 -21.10 48.98 -51.59
N GLN A 530 -20.34 49.05 -52.69
CA GLN A 530 -19.33 48.06 -53.04
C GLN A 530 -18.14 48.05 -52.05
N GLN A 531 -17.69 49.22 -51.59
CA GLN A 531 -16.66 49.32 -50.54
C GLN A 531 -17.17 48.77 -49.20
N ASP A 532 -18.39 49.09 -48.81
CA ASP A 532 -19.04 48.60 -47.59
C ASP A 532 -19.19 47.07 -47.63
N VAL A 533 -19.67 46.52 -48.75
CA VAL A 533 -19.75 45.06 -49.00
C VAL A 533 -18.36 44.41 -48.97
N ALA A 534 -17.33 45.03 -49.56
CA ALA A 534 -15.96 44.51 -49.49
C ALA A 534 -15.43 44.48 -48.04
N SER A 535 -15.72 45.51 -47.24
CA SER A 535 -15.33 45.56 -45.82
C SER A 535 -16.10 44.54 -44.98
N ALA A 536 -17.39 44.32 -45.26
CA ALA A 536 -18.22 43.31 -44.62
C ALA A 536 -17.73 41.90 -44.96
N ASN A 537 -17.36 41.64 -46.22
CA ASN A 537 -16.78 40.37 -46.64
C ASN A 537 -15.42 40.11 -45.98
N GLN A 538 -14.56 41.14 -45.81
CA GLN A 538 -13.33 40.98 -45.01
C GLN A 538 -13.66 40.62 -43.56
N ALA A 539 -14.60 41.32 -42.92
CA ALA A 539 -15.00 41.04 -41.54
C ALA A 539 -15.61 39.64 -41.38
N ILE A 540 -16.39 39.17 -42.36
CA ILE A 540 -16.93 37.80 -42.41
C ILE A 540 -15.78 36.78 -42.50
N ASN A 541 -14.82 36.98 -43.40
CA ASN A 541 -13.66 36.09 -43.54
C ASN A 541 -12.81 36.05 -42.26
N GLU A 542 -12.61 37.19 -41.59
CA GLU A 542 -11.93 37.23 -40.29
C GLU A 542 -12.73 36.52 -39.18
N LEU A 543 -14.06 36.62 -39.19
CA LEU A 543 -14.92 35.91 -38.23
C LEU A 543 -14.99 34.41 -38.49
N GLN A 544 -14.99 33.99 -39.76
CA GLN A 544 -14.87 32.59 -40.16
C GLN A 544 -13.53 32.00 -39.68
N GLY A 545 -12.39 32.61 -40.03
CA GLY A 545 -11.08 32.13 -39.56
C GLY A 545 -10.92 32.14 -38.02
N ARG A 546 -11.60 33.05 -37.31
CA ARG A 546 -11.70 33.01 -35.83
C ARG A 546 -12.58 31.85 -35.35
N ASN A 547 -13.70 31.57 -36.01
CA ASN A 547 -14.62 30.48 -35.69
C ASN A 547 -13.99 29.11 -35.96
N ASP A 548 -13.31 28.94 -37.09
CA ASP A 548 -12.57 27.72 -37.46
C ASP A 548 -11.46 27.46 -36.44
N GLY A 549 -10.65 28.49 -36.14
CA GLY A 549 -9.62 28.46 -35.10
C GLY A 549 -10.15 28.40 -33.66
N LEU A 550 -11.46 28.46 -33.43
CA LEU A 550 -12.13 28.11 -32.17
C LEU A 550 -12.68 26.69 -32.20
N SER A 551 -13.18 26.22 -33.35
CA SER A 551 -13.62 24.84 -33.58
C SER A 551 -12.46 23.84 -33.44
N GLU A 552 -11.29 24.15 -34.02
CA GLU A 552 -10.06 23.37 -33.83
C GLU A 552 -9.67 23.29 -32.34
N LYS A 553 -9.76 24.42 -31.61
CA LYS A 553 -9.44 24.46 -30.18
C LYS A 553 -10.46 23.70 -29.33
N LEU A 554 -11.74 23.75 -29.70
CA LEU A 554 -12.80 22.98 -29.05
C LEU A 554 -12.56 21.48 -29.26
N SER A 555 -12.34 21.03 -30.50
CA SER A 555 -12.03 19.62 -30.78
C SER A 555 -10.73 19.16 -30.10
N ALA A 556 -9.70 20.01 -30.02
CA ALA A 556 -8.48 19.69 -29.29
C ALA A 556 -8.71 19.59 -27.77
N ALA A 557 -9.60 20.41 -27.20
CA ALA A 557 -10.00 20.36 -25.79
C ALA A 557 -10.89 19.14 -25.48
N GLU A 558 -11.83 18.82 -26.37
CA GLU A 558 -12.63 17.59 -26.32
C GLU A 558 -11.72 16.37 -26.33
N GLN A 559 -10.82 16.25 -27.33
CA GLN A 559 -9.82 15.17 -27.39
C GLN A 559 -8.90 15.10 -26.15
N ALA A 560 -8.61 16.22 -25.50
CA ALA A 560 -7.83 16.24 -24.26
C ALA A 560 -8.65 15.72 -23.06
N SER A 561 -9.92 16.13 -22.96
CA SER A 561 -10.87 15.59 -21.97
C SER A 561 -11.06 14.08 -22.16
N ASP A 562 -11.20 13.65 -23.41
CA ASP A 562 -11.32 12.26 -23.85
C ASP A 562 -10.12 11.39 -23.43
N ARG A 563 -8.90 11.96 -23.46
CA ARG A 563 -7.68 11.29 -22.98
C ARG A 563 -7.65 11.24 -21.45
N ALA A 564 -7.92 12.36 -20.79
CA ALA A 564 -7.97 12.45 -19.33
C ALA A 564 -9.02 11.52 -18.72
N GLN A 565 -10.16 11.31 -19.39
CA GLN A 565 -11.18 10.35 -18.95
C GLN A 565 -10.67 8.91 -19.07
N ARG A 566 -10.06 8.51 -20.20
CA ARG A 566 -9.48 7.16 -20.36
C ARG A 566 -8.33 6.90 -19.37
N GLU A 567 -7.52 7.92 -19.10
CA GLU A 567 -6.48 7.87 -18.06
C GLU A 567 -7.11 7.65 -16.67
N LEU A 568 -8.17 8.40 -16.32
CA LEU A 568 -8.90 8.25 -15.06
C LEU A 568 -9.60 6.89 -14.92
N GLU A 569 -10.19 6.36 -16.00
CA GLU A 569 -10.78 5.02 -16.04
C GLU A 569 -9.70 3.94 -15.82
N SER A 570 -8.54 4.05 -16.48
CA SER A 570 -7.41 3.12 -16.27
C SER A 570 -6.81 3.20 -14.87
N ALA A 571 -6.75 4.40 -14.28
CA ALA A 571 -6.31 4.62 -12.91
C ALA A 571 -7.31 4.05 -11.91
N GLN A 572 -8.63 4.16 -12.18
CA GLN A 572 -9.67 3.58 -11.32
C GLN A 572 -9.62 2.05 -11.33
N LEU A 573 -9.42 1.42 -12.49
CA LEU A 573 -9.18 -0.03 -12.57
C LEU A 573 -7.95 -0.44 -11.75
N THR A 574 -6.82 0.26 -11.93
CA THR A 574 -5.58 0.00 -11.16
C THR A 574 -5.80 0.16 -9.64
N ILE A 575 -6.60 1.15 -9.23
CA ILE A 575 -6.97 1.37 -7.83
C ILE A 575 -7.83 0.21 -7.28
N ASP A 576 -8.75 -0.33 -8.07
CA ASP A 576 -9.63 -1.43 -7.65
C ASP A 576 -8.92 -2.80 -7.65
N GLU A 577 -7.96 -3.02 -8.56
CA GLU A 577 -7.00 -4.14 -8.51
C GLU A 577 -6.18 -4.10 -7.21
N LEU A 578 -5.55 -2.97 -6.89
CA LEU A 578 -4.81 -2.77 -5.63
C LEU A 578 -5.72 -2.92 -4.39
N ARG A 579 -7.01 -2.60 -4.49
CA ARG A 579 -7.99 -2.83 -3.41
C ARG A 579 -8.38 -4.30 -3.26
N GLU A 580 -8.32 -5.13 -4.31
CA GLU A 580 -8.42 -6.59 -4.18
C GLU A 580 -7.14 -7.14 -3.54
N GLU A 581 -5.95 -6.79 -4.04
CA GLU A 581 -4.66 -7.25 -3.49
C GLU A 581 -4.54 -6.95 -1.99
N VAL A 582 -4.89 -5.72 -1.55
CA VAL A 582 -4.87 -5.35 -0.13
C VAL A 582 -5.87 -6.17 0.70
N ARG A 583 -7.03 -6.56 0.15
CA ARG A 583 -7.99 -7.42 0.84
C ARG A 583 -7.53 -8.88 0.91
N GLU A 584 -6.91 -9.38 -0.15
CA GLU A 584 -6.34 -10.74 -0.17
C GLU A 584 -5.12 -10.84 0.76
N LEU A 585 -4.27 -9.82 0.82
CA LEU A 585 -3.18 -9.73 1.80
C LEU A 585 -3.70 -9.59 3.23
N ALA A 586 -4.79 -8.86 3.46
CA ALA A 586 -5.42 -8.77 4.78
C ALA A 586 -6.02 -10.10 5.25
N SER A 587 -6.68 -10.86 4.35
CA SER A 587 -7.23 -12.18 4.70
C SER A 587 -6.13 -13.23 4.90
N LYS A 588 -5.06 -13.21 4.09
CA LYS A 588 -3.84 -14.02 4.31
C LYS A 588 -3.19 -13.69 5.65
N LEU A 589 -3.03 -12.41 5.98
CA LEU A 589 -2.49 -11.98 7.28
C LEU A 589 -3.37 -12.47 8.44
N GLN A 590 -4.69 -12.27 8.37
CA GLN A 590 -5.63 -12.76 9.38
C GLN A 590 -5.56 -14.30 9.54
N HIS A 591 -5.40 -15.05 8.45
CA HIS A 591 -5.24 -16.50 8.50
C HIS A 591 -3.93 -16.90 9.19
N THR A 592 -2.79 -16.30 8.83
CA THR A 592 -1.51 -16.60 9.50
C THR A 592 -1.52 -16.17 10.98
N GLN A 593 -2.26 -15.12 11.33
CA GLN A 593 -2.48 -14.70 12.72
C GLN A 593 -3.25 -15.79 13.50
N THR A 594 -4.33 -16.33 12.95
CA THR A 594 -5.09 -17.41 13.62
C THR A 594 -4.33 -18.73 13.68
N GLU A 595 -3.48 -19.04 12.70
CA GLU A 595 -2.56 -20.18 12.75
C GLU A 595 -1.49 -20.01 13.85
N LEU A 596 -0.86 -18.83 13.95
CA LEU A 596 0.11 -18.53 14.99
C LEU A 596 -0.49 -18.60 16.39
N ASP A 597 -1.70 -18.07 16.59
CA ASP A 597 -2.37 -18.13 17.88
C ASP A 597 -2.88 -19.54 18.21
N ALA A 598 -3.30 -20.33 17.22
CA ALA A 598 -3.60 -21.77 17.41
C ALA A 598 -2.34 -22.58 17.77
N LEU A 599 -1.20 -22.33 17.11
CA LEU A 599 0.09 -22.94 17.45
C LEU A 599 0.54 -22.56 18.86
N ARG A 600 0.49 -21.27 19.23
CA ARG A 600 0.79 -20.79 20.59
C ARG A 600 -0.10 -21.46 21.63
N HIS A 601 -1.40 -21.59 21.38
CA HIS A 601 -2.31 -22.28 22.30
C HIS A 601 -1.98 -23.79 22.41
N GLY A 602 -1.60 -24.45 21.31
CA GLY A 602 -1.13 -25.83 21.31
C GLY A 602 0.18 -26.02 22.09
N GLU A 603 1.18 -25.16 21.84
CA GLU A 603 2.46 -25.14 22.55
C GLU A 603 2.25 -24.89 24.05
N LEU A 604 1.50 -23.85 24.42
CA LEU A 604 1.17 -23.53 25.82
C LEU A 604 0.40 -24.67 26.50
N ALA A 605 -0.56 -25.30 25.82
CA ALA A 605 -1.27 -26.46 26.37
C ALA A 605 -0.34 -27.67 26.56
N SER A 606 0.55 -27.95 25.60
CA SER A 606 1.53 -29.04 25.71
C SER A 606 2.55 -28.78 26.83
N SER A 607 3.00 -27.53 26.98
CA SER A 607 3.91 -27.10 28.04
C SER A 607 3.24 -27.14 29.42
N ALA A 608 1.96 -26.75 29.51
CA ALA A 608 1.17 -26.85 30.74
C ALA A 608 0.92 -28.31 31.14
N ALA A 609 0.64 -29.19 30.17
CA ALA A 609 0.50 -30.62 30.40
C ALA A 609 1.84 -31.26 30.85
N ALA A 610 2.96 -30.89 30.23
CA ALA A 610 4.30 -31.34 30.62
C ALA A 610 4.67 -30.84 32.03
N ALA A 611 4.36 -29.59 32.37
CA ALA A 611 4.56 -29.02 33.70
C ALA A 611 3.69 -29.72 34.75
N ALA A 612 2.41 -29.99 34.46
CA ALA A 612 1.52 -30.74 35.34
C ALA A 612 2.02 -32.18 35.58
N ALA A 613 2.49 -32.86 34.53
CA ALA A 613 3.11 -34.19 34.66
C ALA A 613 4.41 -34.17 35.48
N ALA A 614 5.24 -33.13 35.33
CA ALA A 614 6.44 -32.94 36.15
C ALA A 614 6.12 -32.66 37.63
N ILE A 615 5.07 -31.86 37.90
CA ILE A 615 4.57 -31.60 39.26
C ILE A 615 4.04 -32.89 39.90
N ALA A 616 3.22 -33.66 39.17
CA ALA A 616 2.70 -34.95 39.64
C ALA A 616 3.85 -35.93 39.96
N LYS A 617 4.84 -36.05 39.08
CA LYS A 617 6.02 -36.90 39.29
C LYS A 617 6.89 -36.44 40.47
N ASN A 618 7.03 -35.13 40.69
CA ASN A 618 7.71 -34.62 41.87
C ASN A 618 6.94 -34.96 43.15
N LYS A 619 5.61 -34.89 43.15
CA LYS A 619 4.78 -35.29 44.29
C LYS A 619 4.92 -36.79 44.61
N GLU A 620 4.87 -37.66 43.60
CA GLU A 620 5.17 -39.09 43.78
C GLU A 620 6.58 -39.35 44.36
N LEU A 621 7.57 -38.54 43.98
CA LEU A 621 8.95 -38.67 44.49
C LEU A 621 9.08 -38.14 45.92
N GLN A 622 8.32 -37.12 46.31
CA GLN A 622 8.22 -36.64 47.69
C GLN A 622 7.54 -37.69 48.58
N GLU A 623 6.41 -38.25 48.14
CA GLU A 623 5.69 -39.31 48.88
C GLU A 623 6.58 -40.54 49.10
N ARG A 624 7.27 -41.03 48.06
CA ARG A 624 8.26 -42.12 48.19
C ARG A 624 9.45 -41.76 49.07
N TRP A 625 9.89 -40.50 49.08
CA TRP A 625 10.98 -40.05 49.94
C TRP A 625 10.56 -39.99 51.42
N GLU A 626 9.33 -39.54 51.70
CA GLU A 626 8.73 -39.56 53.04
C GLU A 626 8.53 -41.01 53.53
N GLU A 627 8.04 -41.92 52.68
CA GLU A 627 7.97 -43.37 52.97
C GLU A 627 9.35 -43.94 53.35
N LEU A 628 10.38 -43.69 52.54
CA LEU A 628 11.74 -44.15 52.79
C LEU A 628 12.36 -43.54 54.05
N ASN A 629 12.10 -42.25 54.32
CA ASN A 629 12.59 -41.57 55.52
C ASN A 629 11.90 -42.11 56.80
N ASN A 630 10.60 -42.39 56.73
CA ASN A 630 9.86 -43.03 57.81
C ASN A 630 10.35 -44.47 58.07
N LEU A 631 10.60 -45.26 57.01
CA LEU A 631 11.19 -46.60 57.13
C LEU A 631 12.62 -46.53 57.70
N ASN A 632 13.43 -45.55 57.32
CA ASN A 632 14.76 -45.35 57.88
C ASN A 632 14.72 -44.99 59.37
N GLY A 633 13.80 -44.12 59.81
CA GLY A 633 13.58 -43.82 61.22
C GLY A 633 13.08 -45.03 62.04
N GLN A 634 12.22 -45.87 61.45
CA GLN A 634 11.83 -47.15 62.06
C GLN A 634 13.01 -48.11 62.19
N LEU A 635 13.86 -48.21 61.17
CA LEU A 635 15.08 -49.01 61.23
C LEU A 635 16.08 -48.48 62.26
N GLN A 636 16.26 -47.16 62.37
CA GLN A 636 17.11 -46.53 63.39
C GLN A 636 16.63 -46.86 64.81
N SER A 637 15.35 -46.59 65.12
CA SER A 637 14.79 -46.95 66.45
C SER A 637 14.82 -48.45 66.75
N ARG A 638 14.76 -49.31 65.72
CA ARG A 638 14.91 -50.75 65.87
C ARG A 638 16.37 -51.20 66.07
N VAL A 639 17.34 -50.47 65.51
CA VAL A 639 18.77 -50.67 65.82
C VAL A 639 19.04 -50.22 67.25
N GLU A 640 18.55 -49.05 67.67
CA GLU A 640 18.65 -48.55 69.05
C GLU A 640 18.08 -49.55 70.07
N GLU A 641 16.89 -50.12 69.83
CA GLU A 641 16.33 -51.18 70.69
C GLU A 641 17.20 -52.44 70.71
N LEU A 642 17.82 -52.82 69.59
CA LEU A 642 18.68 -54.00 69.52
C LEU A 642 20.05 -53.77 70.20
N GLU A 643 20.59 -52.54 70.11
CA GLU A 643 21.80 -52.12 70.80
C GLU A 643 21.57 -52.01 72.32
N GLU A 644 20.44 -51.46 72.77
CA GLU A 644 20.08 -51.44 74.19
C GLU A 644 19.91 -52.88 74.73
N ARG A 645 19.22 -53.75 73.98
CA ARG A 645 19.02 -55.15 74.37
C ARG A 645 20.30 -55.98 74.32
N LEU A 646 21.25 -55.62 73.45
CA LEU A 646 22.60 -56.20 73.45
C LEU A 646 23.36 -55.75 74.71
N ALA A 647 23.41 -54.45 74.99
CA ALA A 647 24.07 -53.92 76.19
C ALA A 647 23.46 -54.46 77.50
N GLN A 648 22.14 -54.63 77.57
CA GLN A 648 21.47 -55.29 78.70
C GLN A 648 21.88 -56.78 78.82
N ALA A 649 22.02 -57.49 77.70
CA ALA A 649 22.44 -58.90 77.69
C ALA A 649 23.94 -59.08 78.00
N GLU A 650 24.78 -58.14 77.57
CA GLU A 650 26.21 -58.07 77.90
C GLU A 650 26.39 -57.77 79.40
N ALA A 651 25.71 -56.76 79.93
CA ALA A 651 25.74 -56.44 81.37
C ALA A 651 25.21 -57.58 82.25
N ALA A 652 24.14 -58.27 81.85
CA ALA A 652 23.67 -59.48 82.53
C ALA A 652 24.63 -60.67 82.38
N GLY A 653 25.42 -60.70 81.30
CA GLY A 653 26.53 -61.63 81.10
C GLY A 653 27.69 -61.35 82.06
N GLU A 654 28.12 -60.09 82.17
CA GLU A 654 29.15 -59.63 83.11
C GLU A 654 28.74 -59.84 84.57
N GLU A 655 27.49 -59.53 84.94
CA GLU A 655 26.97 -59.77 86.29
C GLU A 655 27.00 -61.27 86.62
N ARG A 656 26.54 -62.12 85.69
CA ARG A 656 26.56 -63.58 85.86
C ARG A 656 27.98 -64.16 85.85
N GLU A 657 28.91 -63.57 85.09
CA GLU A 657 30.32 -63.95 85.18
C GLU A 657 30.89 -63.54 86.55
N ALA A 658 30.59 -62.34 87.05
CA ALA A 658 31.00 -61.91 88.38
C ALA A 658 30.38 -62.78 89.49
N GLU A 659 29.13 -63.22 89.37
CA GLU A 659 28.54 -64.23 90.25
C GLU A 659 29.27 -65.57 90.19
N LEU A 660 29.58 -66.07 88.99
CA LEU A 660 30.34 -67.32 88.82
C LEU A 660 31.77 -67.20 89.34
N GLN A 661 32.44 -66.05 89.15
CA GLN A 661 33.76 -65.76 89.71
C GLN A 661 33.71 -65.70 91.24
N ARG A 662 32.68 -65.09 91.85
CA ARG A 662 32.45 -65.14 93.32
C ARG A 662 32.20 -66.56 93.81
N ALA A 663 31.33 -67.33 93.14
CA ALA A 663 31.05 -68.72 93.50
C ALA A 663 32.30 -69.61 93.38
N VAL A 664 33.12 -69.42 92.33
CA VAL A 664 34.43 -70.09 92.18
C VAL A 664 35.44 -69.61 93.22
N ALA A 665 35.37 -68.36 93.69
CA ALA A 665 36.20 -67.88 94.80
C ALA A 665 35.80 -68.53 96.13
N MET A 666 34.50 -68.59 96.46
CA MET A 666 34.02 -69.29 97.65
C MET A 666 34.33 -70.79 97.59
N LEU A 667 34.10 -71.47 96.47
CA LEU A 667 34.48 -72.88 96.30
C LEU A 667 36.01 -73.10 96.38
N LYS A 668 36.83 -72.14 95.96
CA LYS A 668 38.28 -72.17 96.21
C LYS A 668 38.58 -72.05 97.70
N GLU A 669 37.93 -71.11 98.39
CA GLU A 669 38.12 -70.88 99.83
C GLU A 669 37.69 -72.11 100.66
N GLU A 670 36.49 -72.65 100.39
CA GLU A 670 36.00 -73.93 100.93
C GLU A 670 36.97 -75.08 100.64
N THR A 671 37.52 -75.18 99.42
CA THR A 671 38.53 -76.22 99.11
C THR A 671 39.94 -75.93 99.63
N SER A 672 40.23 -74.75 100.20
CA SER A 672 41.40 -74.53 101.07
C SER A 672 41.08 -74.92 102.51
N GLN A 673 39.94 -74.49 103.06
CA GLN A 673 39.49 -74.86 104.40
C GLN A 673 39.40 -76.39 104.55
N LEU A 674 38.76 -77.08 103.60
CA LEU A 674 38.70 -78.55 103.54
C LEU A 674 40.05 -79.24 103.29
N LYS A 675 41.10 -78.51 102.84
CA LYS A 675 42.48 -79.05 102.80
C LYS A 675 43.18 -78.84 104.13
N GLU A 676 43.04 -77.67 104.74
CA GLU A 676 43.58 -77.33 106.05
C GLU A 676 42.99 -78.25 107.13
N GLU A 677 41.66 -78.43 107.18
CA GLU A 677 40.99 -79.43 108.03
C GLU A 677 41.50 -80.85 107.78
N LEU A 678 41.76 -81.22 106.51
CA LEU A 678 42.23 -82.56 106.16
C LEU A 678 43.72 -82.76 106.50
N GLU A 679 44.52 -81.69 106.50
CA GLU A 679 45.91 -81.68 106.97
C GLU A 679 45.98 -81.66 108.51
N GLU A 680 45.10 -80.93 109.21
CA GLU A 680 44.92 -81.05 110.65
C GLU A 680 44.46 -82.45 111.07
N LEU A 681 43.50 -83.05 110.36
CA LEU A 681 43.06 -84.43 110.59
C LEU A 681 44.16 -85.46 110.28
N ARG A 682 45.04 -85.19 109.31
CA ARG A 682 46.24 -86.02 109.06
C ARG A 682 47.24 -85.90 110.19
N ALA A 683 47.60 -84.68 110.62
CA ALA A 683 48.54 -84.45 111.70
C ALA A 683 48.02 -84.99 113.05
N SER A 684 46.71 -84.84 113.29
CA SER A 684 46.01 -85.43 114.44
C SER A 684 46.02 -86.96 114.38
N LYS A 685 45.76 -87.56 113.22
CA LYS A 685 45.87 -89.01 113.01
C LYS A 685 47.32 -89.51 113.23
N GLU A 686 48.30 -88.82 112.66
CA GLU A 686 49.72 -89.16 112.76
C GLU A 686 50.17 -89.11 114.24
N LYS A 687 49.81 -88.04 114.96
CA LYS A 687 50.03 -87.92 116.41
C LYS A 687 49.33 -89.01 117.23
N VAL A 688 48.12 -89.43 116.85
CA VAL A 688 47.43 -90.56 117.51
C VAL A 688 48.08 -91.91 117.17
N GLU A 689 48.64 -92.07 115.98
CA GLU A 689 49.44 -93.24 115.61
C GLU A 689 50.80 -93.26 116.33
N GLU A 690 51.43 -92.11 116.56
CA GLU A 690 52.61 -91.95 117.41
C GLU A 690 52.29 -92.27 118.88
N GLU A 691 51.27 -91.64 119.49
CA GLU A 691 50.83 -91.91 120.86
C GLU A 691 50.47 -93.39 121.06
N LEU A 692 49.83 -94.02 120.07
CA LEU A 692 49.51 -95.45 120.09
C LEU A 692 50.76 -96.32 119.90
N HIS A 693 51.77 -95.87 119.16
CA HIS A 693 53.06 -96.56 119.03
C HIS A 693 53.88 -96.48 120.32
N GLU A 694 53.96 -95.29 120.95
CA GLU A 694 54.58 -95.11 122.27
C GLU A 694 53.86 -95.93 123.34
N SER A 695 52.51 -95.92 123.33
CA SER A 695 51.71 -96.75 124.24
C SER A 695 51.96 -98.25 124.01
N ALA A 696 52.05 -98.71 122.77
CA ALA A 696 52.36 -100.09 122.44
C ALA A 696 53.80 -100.49 122.84
N LEU A 697 54.77 -99.57 122.72
CA LEU A 697 56.14 -99.76 123.21
C LEU A 697 56.18 -99.86 124.74
N ALA A 698 55.57 -98.91 125.46
CA ALA A 698 55.49 -98.93 126.91
C ALA A 698 54.76 -100.17 127.45
N LEU A 699 53.69 -100.62 126.78
CA LEU A 699 52.96 -101.84 127.13
C LEU A 699 53.81 -103.09 126.83
N LYS A 700 54.59 -103.11 125.74
CA LYS A 700 55.58 -104.16 125.46
C LYS A 700 56.68 -104.21 126.53
N GLU A 701 57.21 -103.07 126.95
CA GLU A 701 58.20 -102.97 128.03
C GLU A 701 57.61 -103.45 129.37
N ALA A 702 56.38 -103.08 129.69
CA ALA A 702 55.67 -103.57 130.87
C ALA A 702 55.43 -105.09 130.84
N VAL A 703 55.12 -105.66 129.67
CA VAL A 703 55.02 -107.12 129.47
C VAL A 703 56.38 -107.81 129.56
N GLU A 704 57.46 -107.20 129.05
CA GLU A 704 58.83 -107.72 129.23
C GLU A 704 59.27 -107.64 130.69
N HIS A 705 58.90 -106.59 131.43
CA HIS A 705 59.13 -106.46 132.86
C HIS A 705 58.33 -107.51 133.66
N GLN A 706 57.05 -107.73 133.34
CA GLN A 706 56.27 -108.82 133.92
C GLN A 706 56.85 -110.20 133.60
N ARG A 707 57.39 -110.41 132.39
CA ARG A 707 58.07 -111.66 132.03
C ARG A 707 59.34 -111.88 132.87
N ARG A 708 60.16 -110.84 133.10
CA ARG A 708 61.31 -110.92 134.01
C ARG A 708 60.87 -111.29 135.43
N LEU A 709 59.94 -110.54 136.02
CA LEU A 709 59.36 -110.86 137.34
C LEU A 709 58.78 -112.28 137.42
N THR A 710 58.15 -112.78 136.35
CA THR A 710 57.60 -114.14 136.30
C THR A 710 58.70 -115.20 136.26
N ILE A 711 59.80 -114.94 135.55
CA ILE A 711 61.00 -115.79 135.56
C ILE A 711 61.63 -115.77 136.96
N ASP A 712 61.83 -114.59 137.55
CA ASP A 712 62.41 -114.43 138.89
C ASP A 712 61.59 -115.17 139.96
N HIS A 713 60.25 -115.01 139.94
CA HIS A 713 59.34 -115.76 140.81
C HIS A 713 59.37 -117.28 140.54
N SER A 714 59.55 -117.72 139.28
CA SER A 714 59.66 -119.15 138.98
C SER A 714 60.97 -119.76 139.51
N GLN A 715 62.07 -119.02 139.44
CA GLN A 715 63.35 -119.42 140.02
C GLN A 715 63.26 -119.51 141.55
N GLN A 716 62.66 -118.50 142.20
CA GLN A 716 62.39 -118.53 143.65
C GLN A 716 61.49 -119.70 144.07
N LEU A 717 60.49 -120.06 143.26
CA LEU A 717 59.62 -121.22 143.52
C LEU A 717 60.37 -122.55 143.40
N ASP A 718 61.30 -122.69 142.45
CA ASP A 718 62.10 -123.90 142.29
C ASP A 718 63.23 -123.99 143.33
N GLU A 719 63.82 -122.87 143.76
CA GLU A 719 64.70 -122.81 144.94
C GLU A 719 63.97 -123.21 146.23
N LEU A 720 62.74 -122.73 146.44
CA LEU A 720 61.92 -123.10 147.60
C LEU A 720 61.52 -124.58 147.58
N LYS A 721 61.20 -125.16 146.40
CA LYS A 721 61.01 -126.62 146.27
C LYS A 721 62.28 -127.38 146.63
N SER A 722 63.44 -126.97 146.10
CA SER A 722 64.72 -127.63 146.40
C SER A 722 65.01 -127.64 147.92
N GLN A 723 64.68 -126.55 148.63
CA GLN A 723 64.82 -126.49 150.09
C GLN A 723 63.79 -127.36 150.80
N GLN A 724 62.55 -127.42 150.31
CA GLN A 724 61.50 -128.29 150.85
C GLN A 724 61.84 -129.78 150.69
N ASP A 725 62.34 -130.18 149.52
CA ASP A 725 62.74 -131.57 149.23
C ASP A 725 63.96 -131.99 150.09
N GLU A 726 64.95 -131.10 150.28
CA GLU A 726 66.05 -131.35 151.23
C GLU A 726 65.56 -131.53 152.68
N LEU A 727 64.64 -130.68 153.14
CA LEU A 727 64.08 -130.77 154.49
C LEU A 727 63.26 -132.06 154.68
N GLN A 728 62.48 -132.46 153.67
CA GLN A 728 61.74 -133.71 153.69
C GLN A 728 62.67 -134.94 153.70
N ALA A 729 63.73 -134.94 152.88
CA ALA A 729 64.73 -136.00 152.88
C ALA A 729 65.45 -136.15 154.23
N ARG A 730 65.77 -135.04 154.92
CA ARG A 730 66.32 -135.07 156.28
C ARG A 730 65.33 -135.61 157.30
N ALA A 731 64.07 -135.18 157.24
CA ALA A 731 63.01 -135.67 158.14
C ALA A 731 62.78 -137.18 158.00
N GLU A 732 62.74 -137.72 156.77
CA GLU A 732 62.65 -139.16 156.56
C GLU A 732 63.91 -139.93 157.02
N GLY A 733 65.09 -139.30 156.96
CA GLY A 733 66.33 -139.85 157.52
C GLY A 733 66.23 -140.02 159.04
N GLU A 734 65.87 -138.95 159.75
CA GLU A 734 65.67 -138.99 161.21
C GLU A 734 64.60 -139.99 161.66
N VAL A 735 63.53 -140.18 160.88
CA VAL A 735 62.48 -141.17 161.20
C VAL A 735 63.04 -142.59 161.11
N ARG A 736 63.75 -142.93 160.03
CA ARG A 736 64.36 -144.27 159.84
C ARG A 736 65.41 -144.58 160.91
N GLU A 737 66.18 -143.58 161.34
CA GLU A 737 67.14 -143.72 162.44
C GLU A 737 66.46 -143.97 163.78
N LYS A 738 65.38 -143.23 164.10
CA LYS A 738 64.57 -143.44 165.32
C LYS A 738 63.90 -144.81 165.34
N GLU A 739 63.33 -145.25 164.21
CA GLU A 739 62.73 -146.59 164.08
C GLU A 739 63.74 -147.72 164.27
N ALA A 740 64.98 -147.57 163.76
CA ALA A 740 66.06 -148.55 163.95
C ALA A 740 66.46 -148.65 165.43
N VAL A 741 66.67 -147.51 166.10
CA VAL A 741 67.00 -147.46 167.54
C VAL A 741 65.85 -148.04 168.39
N GLU A 742 64.59 -147.78 168.04
CA GLU A 742 63.46 -148.33 168.77
C GLU A 742 63.36 -149.86 168.63
N GLN A 743 63.64 -150.42 167.45
CA GLN A 743 63.70 -151.87 167.25
C GLN A 743 64.88 -152.52 168.00
N GLU A 744 66.03 -151.85 168.09
CA GLU A 744 67.17 -152.32 168.87
C GLU A 744 66.87 -152.31 170.38
N LEU A 745 66.25 -151.23 170.88
CA LEU A 745 65.78 -151.14 172.27
C LEU A 745 64.73 -152.20 172.60
N ARG A 746 63.76 -152.47 171.71
CA ARG A 746 62.76 -153.53 171.90
C ARG A 746 63.42 -154.91 172.04
N LYS A 747 64.37 -155.27 171.16
CA LYS A 747 65.16 -156.51 171.29
C LYS A 747 65.99 -156.56 172.57
N ARG A 748 66.50 -155.41 173.04
CA ARG A 748 67.24 -155.30 174.30
C ARG A 748 66.33 -155.58 175.51
N VAL A 749 65.07 -155.11 175.47
CA VAL A 749 64.05 -155.41 176.50
C VAL A 749 63.67 -156.88 176.48
N GLU A 750 63.33 -157.46 175.32
CA GLU A 750 62.98 -158.89 175.20
C GLU A 750 64.08 -159.82 175.74
N GLY A 751 65.36 -159.48 175.50
CA GLY A 751 66.50 -160.21 176.05
C GLY A 751 66.60 -160.11 177.58
N LEU A 752 66.42 -158.91 178.14
CA LEU A 752 66.42 -158.69 179.59
C LEU A 752 65.22 -159.35 180.28
N GLU A 753 64.07 -159.44 179.63
CA GLU A 753 62.91 -160.18 180.15
C GLU A 753 63.17 -161.69 180.20
N GLN A 754 63.86 -162.25 179.20
CA GLN A 754 64.26 -163.66 179.18
C GLN A 754 65.32 -163.98 180.25
N GLU A 755 66.33 -163.12 180.44
CA GLU A 755 67.31 -163.25 181.54
C GLU A 755 66.61 -163.16 182.92
N ASN A 756 65.68 -162.21 183.09
CA ASN A 756 64.95 -162.04 184.35
C ASN A 756 64.05 -163.25 184.66
N ALA A 757 63.40 -163.84 183.64
CA ALA A 757 62.67 -165.10 183.78
C ALA A 757 63.59 -166.28 184.18
N TYR A 758 64.79 -166.37 183.58
CA TYR A 758 65.79 -167.38 183.93
C TYR A 758 66.24 -167.25 185.40
N PHE A 759 66.63 -166.05 185.84
CA PHE A 759 67.05 -165.81 187.23
C PHE A 759 65.92 -166.00 188.24
N GLN A 760 64.66 -165.72 187.88
CA GLN A 760 63.51 -166.05 188.72
C GLN A 760 63.31 -167.57 188.85
N GLY A 761 63.56 -168.34 187.78
CA GLY A 761 63.60 -169.80 187.81
C GLY A 761 64.67 -170.35 188.76
N GLU A 762 65.94 -169.97 188.58
CA GLU A 762 67.03 -170.38 189.48
C GLU A 762 66.77 -169.97 190.94
N LEU A 763 66.17 -168.80 191.18
CA LEU A 763 65.83 -168.34 192.52
C LEU A 763 64.71 -169.18 193.17
N ILE A 764 63.76 -169.71 192.38
CA ILE A 764 62.70 -170.62 192.87
C ILE A 764 63.31 -171.99 193.19
N ASP A 765 64.10 -172.57 192.29
CA ASP A 765 64.76 -173.86 192.52
C ASP A 765 65.73 -173.80 193.71
N SER A 766 66.54 -172.73 193.81
CA SER A 766 67.43 -172.53 194.94
C SER A 766 66.68 -172.32 196.25
N LYS A 767 65.46 -171.75 196.24
CA LYS A 767 64.59 -171.65 197.43
C LYS A 767 63.96 -172.98 197.81
N MET A 768 63.50 -173.79 196.86
CA MET A 768 63.03 -175.16 197.14
C MET A 768 64.15 -176.01 197.75
N LYS A 769 65.37 -175.91 197.20
CA LYS A 769 66.55 -176.62 197.68
C LYS A 769 66.97 -176.16 199.08
N LEU A 770 66.82 -174.87 199.38
CA LEU A 770 67.01 -174.33 200.74
C LEU A 770 65.94 -174.88 201.71
N ALA A 771 64.68 -174.98 201.29
CA ALA A 771 63.59 -175.52 202.10
C ALA A 771 63.78 -177.03 202.40
N GLU A 772 64.17 -177.84 201.40
CA GLU A 772 64.58 -179.24 201.62
C GLU A 772 65.71 -179.35 202.64
N MET A 773 66.75 -178.52 202.50
CA MET A 773 67.88 -178.52 203.44
C MET A 773 67.47 -178.07 204.83
N THR A 774 66.53 -177.14 204.95
CA THR A 774 65.99 -176.68 206.25
C THR A 774 65.20 -177.79 206.94
N ALA A 775 64.31 -178.48 206.21
CA ALA A 775 63.55 -179.61 206.76
C ALA A 775 64.46 -180.76 207.23
N LYS A 776 65.51 -181.09 206.48
CA LYS A 776 66.53 -182.07 206.90
C LYS A 776 67.30 -181.61 208.15
N ASN A 777 67.52 -180.31 208.31
CA ASN A 777 68.19 -179.75 209.48
C ASN A 777 67.29 -179.75 210.74
N GLU A 778 65.99 -179.54 210.59
CA GLU A 778 65.00 -179.66 211.67
C GLU A 778 64.81 -181.13 212.10
N GLU A 779 64.87 -182.08 211.16
CA GLU A 779 64.88 -183.51 211.48
C GLU A 779 66.17 -183.91 212.24
N LEU A 780 67.34 -183.43 211.80
CA LEU A 780 68.60 -183.62 212.53
C LEU A 780 68.57 -182.99 213.93
N THR A 781 68.00 -181.79 214.07
CA THR A 781 67.82 -181.13 215.38
C THR A 781 66.89 -181.94 216.29
N SER A 782 65.83 -182.51 215.72
CA SER A 782 64.89 -183.41 216.41
C SER A 782 65.54 -184.73 216.86
N GLN A 783 66.57 -185.21 216.16
CA GLN A 783 67.41 -186.32 216.61
C GLN A 783 68.41 -185.87 217.70
N PHE A 784 69.01 -184.69 217.55
CA PHE A 784 69.98 -184.14 218.50
C PHE A 784 69.38 -183.96 219.91
N HIS A 785 68.18 -183.36 220.01
CA HIS A 785 67.48 -183.21 221.29
C HIS A 785 67.05 -184.54 221.94
N ARG A 786 66.84 -185.62 221.16
CA ARG A 786 66.59 -186.96 221.73
C ARG A 786 67.85 -187.52 222.41
N LEU A 787 69.01 -187.36 221.77
CA LEU A 787 70.32 -187.75 222.32
C LEU A 787 70.68 -186.90 223.55
N GLU A 788 70.49 -185.58 223.46
CA GLU A 788 70.80 -184.62 224.52
C GLU A 788 69.90 -184.78 225.76
N LYS A 789 68.63 -185.16 225.59
CA LYS A 789 67.77 -185.49 226.73
C LYS A 789 68.17 -186.80 227.39
N THR A 790 68.49 -187.85 226.62
CA THR A 790 69.02 -189.10 227.21
C THR A 790 70.35 -188.87 227.94
N LEU A 791 71.17 -187.92 227.49
CA LEU A 791 72.38 -187.51 228.21
C LEU A 791 72.05 -186.87 229.56
N ASN A 792 71.11 -185.91 229.62
CA ASN A 792 70.71 -185.28 230.88
C ASN A 792 70.00 -186.25 231.86
N ASP A 793 69.23 -187.21 231.35
CA ASP A 793 68.63 -188.28 232.17
C ASP A 793 69.67 -189.24 232.79
N THR A 794 70.91 -189.29 232.25
CA THR A 794 72.06 -189.93 232.94
C THR A 794 72.75 -188.99 233.92
N LYS A 795 72.84 -187.68 233.59
CA LYS A 795 73.54 -186.67 234.39
C LYS A 795 72.86 -186.41 235.74
N ILE A 796 71.53 -186.36 235.78
CA ILE A 796 70.77 -186.22 237.03
C ILE A 796 70.88 -187.48 237.91
N LYS A 797 70.96 -188.67 237.29
CA LYS A 797 71.22 -189.94 238.00
C LYS A 797 72.64 -190.05 238.55
N ALA A 798 73.61 -189.29 238.03
CA ALA A 798 74.94 -189.16 238.61
C ALA A 798 74.95 -188.21 239.83
N THR A 799 74.27 -187.06 239.76
CA THR A 799 74.20 -186.13 240.92
C THR A 799 73.42 -186.69 242.11
N ALA A 800 72.60 -187.72 241.90
CA ALA A 800 71.98 -188.50 242.97
C ALA A 800 72.98 -189.35 243.80
N ALA A 801 74.25 -189.48 243.37
CA ALA A 801 75.24 -190.34 244.02
C ALA A 801 76.27 -189.59 244.89
N GLU A 802 76.58 -188.32 244.61
CA GLU A 802 77.78 -187.66 245.17
C GLU A 802 77.55 -186.98 246.53
N GLN A 803 76.49 -186.17 246.71
CA GLN A 803 76.30 -185.39 247.95
C GLN A 803 75.60 -186.15 249.09
N ALA A 804 75.42 -187.47 248.95
CA ALA A 804 75.20 -188.36 250.09
C ALA A 804 76.50 -188.60 250.92
N LEU A 805 77.68 -188.23 250.39
CA LEU A 805 78.98 -188.65 250.90
C LEU A 805 79.66 -187.62 251.85
N LEU A 806 79.17 -186.38 251.94
CA LEU A 806 79.73 -185.34 252.83
C LEU A 806 78.84 -185.02 254.04
N ALA A 807 78.43 -186.09 254.72
CA ALA A 807 77.75 -186.02 256.00
C ALA A 807 78.61 -185.34 257.10
N THR A 808 77.92 -184.76 258.08
CA THR A 808 78.41 -184.58 259.46
C THR A 808 79.80 -183.97 259.67
N THR A 809 79.92 -182.62 259.70
CA THR A 809 80.88 -181.98 260.64
C THR A 809 80.58 -180.50 260.94
N LYS A 810 80.07 -180.25 262.16
CA LYS A 810 80.07 -178.95 262.88
C LYS A 810 79.18 -177.83 262.25
N LYS A 811 78.47 -177.00 263.02
CA LYS A 811 78.45 -176.83 264.49
C LYS A 811 77.12 -176.23 264.97
N LYS A 812 76.53 -176.86 266.02
CA LYS A 812 75.25 -176.55 266.67
C LYS A 812 74.00 -176.80 265.82
#